data_AF-A0A936DAI0-F1
#
_entry.id   AF-A0A936DAI0-F1
#
_cell.length_a   1.000
_cell.length_b   1.000
_cell.length_c   1.000
_cell.angle_alpha   90.00
_cell.angle_beta   90.00
_cell.angle_gamma   90.00
#
_symmetry.space_group_name_H-M   'P 1'
#
loop_
_entity.id
_entity.type
_entity.pdbx_description
1 polymer ?
#
loop_
_entity_poly.entity_id
_entity_poly.type
_entity_poly.pdbx_seq_one_letter_code
_entity_poly.pdbx_strand_id
1 'polypeptide(L)'
;MKVTDLVRARARVQTYGLALVLALAAPLVSCASEPKIVVEAGQPIVVDPKPNDPKYDPRTARVRAAGREIERIAGHPVRLRVEATLLPNVPGAFEDVLVGALVDLARALDYARSEDPEAFRAGTAKLEEVFSRYEPLAREPRARLESGGTRLVVETSARSGQLAPGFAISHAFSDSYDDTVATEMRGRPSPRTDDEIAARFAWLTRTRPGRGSVVVARAVARATGEGREAAHREAAAEVRLEVLALEERAKGAELVAKLRTWLVDELPRVVHAKTESTKLGLAPRDSAVFRADRAYDAFVQKRLWDLPEAEAKKVVEVLFPRGEPCHGAEASCTSGRAPFGISRLDVGMKLLAEARNASWDPAHAAHPELVRLVVCPARRDPRGKPRESCNASFAAHAIATNDGRARLVGELSRAADPVFASEVAATLSYASPDDIRAYLRALEEKPTLYRETVRALVDARIDRARGVLDEEGRRVYRTKDPVLKAATLTVLAETRGSLHPHYADGYFERFETEWGERIDAATLRAFLDGSPRALTSVPRVWKALGPGKRVGPVADALGPFLAAPTDSLAEARSVTLEAIVRRLCDEGAVAELAAFHEALERAKRGYSGAAHDVDNALADSEKGRCKKTDKTENRE
;
A
#
# COMPACT_ATOMS: atom_id res chain seq x y z
N MET A 1 9.91 -3.37 52.27
CA MET A 1 9.20 -2.33 53.06
C MET A 1 9.26 -1.05 52.25
N LYS A 2 8.21 -0.73 51.49
CA LYS A 2 7.01 0.06 51.87
C LYS A 2 7.32 1.54 52.11
N VAL A 3 6.82 2.31 51.14
CA VAL A 3 6.50 3.73 51.15
C VAL A 3 5.67 4.05 52.39
N THR A 4 6.25 4.72 53.38
CA THR A 4 5.57 5.47 54.44
C THR A 4 6.64 6.10 55.33
N ASP A 5 7.16 7.29 54.96
CA ASP A 5 7.88 8.17 55.92
C ASP A 5 8.16 9.60 55.39
N LEU A 6 7.29 10.18 54.56
CA LEU A 6 7.44 11.59 54.15
C LEU A 6 6.13 12.39 54.17
N VAL A 7 5.29 12.10 55.17
CA VAL A 7 4.16 12.95 55.57
C VAL A 7 4.20 13.13 57.09
N ARG A 8 5.15 13.94 57.57
CA ARG A 8 5.16 14.52 58.93
C ARG A 8 6.19 15.65 59.03
N ALA A 9 5.86 16.83 58.50
CA ALA A 9 6.41 18.13 58.94
C ALA A 9 5.75 19.28 58.16
N ARG A 10 4.44 19.48 58.33
CA ARG A 10 3.76 20.70 57.87
C ARG A 10 2.70 21.10 58.89
N ALA A 11 3.14 21.74 59.97
CA ALA A 11 2.32 22.56 60.88
C ALA A 11 3.24 23.25 61.90
N ARG A 12 2.94 24.52 62.24
CA ARG A 12 3.71 25.48 63.07
C ARG A 12 4.72 26.26 62.21
N VAL A 13 4.70 27.59 62.06
CA VAL A 13 4.28 28.67 62.97
C VAL A 13 3.80 29.86 62.12
N GLN A 14 2.53 30.22 62.29
CA GLN A 14 2.02 31.58 62.13
C GLN A 14 1.63 32.05 63.54
N THR A 15 1.64 33.35 63.78
CA THR A 15 1.31 34.09 65.03
C THR A 15 2.41 34.18 66.09
N TYR A 16 3.11 35.33 66.09
CA TYR A 16 3.60 36.20 67.19
C TYR A 16 4.60 37.18 66.52
N GLY A 17 4.51 38.50 66.59
CA GLY A 17 3.60 39.39 67.27
C GLY A 17 3.68 40.76 66.60
N LEU A 18 2.51 41.35 66.43
CA LEU A 18 2.26 42.72 66.03
C LEU A 18 2.26 43.55 67.33
N ALA A 19 3.40 44.15 67.71
CA ALA A 19 3.49 45.19 68.73
C ALA A 19 4.89 45.82 68.78
N LEU A 20 5.19 46.71 67.82
CA LEU A 20 6.03 47.88 68.09
C LEU A 20 5.67 48.97 67.08
N VAL A 21 4.67 49.76 67.46
CA VAL A 21 4.19 50.94 66.75
C VAL A 21 4.69 52.16 67.52
N LEU A 22 5.13 53.18 66.77
CA LEU A 22 5.32 54.59 67.16
C LEU A 22 6.49 54.92 68.11
N ALA A 23 7.62 55.36 67.53
CA ALA A 23 8.04 56.76 67.59
C ALA A 23 9.52 56.91 67.21
N LEU A 24 9.79 57.36 65.98
CA LEU A 24 10.85 58.33 65.68
C LEU A 24 10.57 58.91 64.30
N ALA A 25 9.94 60.07 64.34
CA ALA A 25 9.72 60.95 63.21
C ALA A 25 11.04 61.66 62.86
N ALA A 26 11.50 61.51 61.60
CA ALA A 26 11.95 62.61 60.74
C ALA A 26 12.34 62.04 59.35
N PRO A 27 12.05 62.75 58.25
CA PRO A 27 12.13 62.23 56.90
C PRO A 27 13.54 62.44 56.33
N LEU A 28 14.24 61.37 55.98
CA LEU A 28 15.27 61.45 54.94
C LEU A 28 14.57 61.23 53.60
N VAL A 29 14.15 62.37 53.05
CA VAL A 29 13.99 62.57 51.61
C VAL A 29 15.29 62.09 50.95
N SER A 30 15.29 60.85 50.46
CA SER A 30 16.17 60.42 49.40
C SER A 30 15.34 60.37 48.14
N CYS A 31 15.22 61.53 47.50
CA CYS A 31 14.94 61.61 46.07
C CYS A 31 15.98 60.78 45.33
N ALA A 32 15.68 59.52 45.06
CA ALA A 32 16.27 58.76 43.98
C ALA A 32 15.14 58.48 42.99
N SER A 33 14.71 59.53 42.30
CA SER A 33 14.03 59.37 41.02
C SER A 33 15.02 58.64 40.11
N GLU A 34 14.80 57.34 39.91
CA GLU A 34 15.45 56.58 38.86
C GLU A 34 15.28 57.33 37.53
N PRO A 35 16.33 57.54 36.73
CA PRO A 35 16.18 58.13 35.42
C PRO A 35 15.48 57.11 34.50
N LYS A 36 14.15 57.21 34.42
CA LYS A 36 13.35 56.65 33.34
C LYS A 36 13.40 57.60 32.16
N ILE A 37 13.94 57.17 31.02
CA ILE A 37 13.66 57.87 29.76
C ILE A 37 12.24 57.46 29.34
N VAL A 38 11.25 58.26 29.73
CA VAL A 38 9.89 58.20 29.19
C VAL A 38 9.79 59.23 28.07
N VAL A 39 9.49 58.80 26.85
CA VAL A 39 9.21 59.72 25.74
C VAL A 39 7.77 59.51 25.29
N GLU A 40 6.88 60.45 25.62
CA GLU A 40 5.60 60.65 24.92
C GLU A 40 5.77 61.90 24.01
N ALA A 41 5.24 61.96 22.78
CA ALA A 41 4.09 61.26 22.21
C ALA A 41 4.43 60.46 20.92
N GLY A 42 3.79 59.29 20.78
CA GLY A 42 3.82 58.40 19.61
C GLY A 42 4.81 57.21 19.68
N GLN A 43 4.98 56.65 20.88
CA GLN A 43 6.18 55.95 21.40
C GLN A 43 6.85 54.85 20.52
N PRO A 44 8.17 54.95 20.25
CA PRO A 44 8.92 53.89 19.57
C PRO A 44 9.82 52.99 20.45
N ILE A 45 10.56 53.49 21.46
CA ILE A 45 11.60 52.68 22.14
C ILE A 45 11.76 53.01 23.65
N VAL A 46 11.93 51.99 24.50
CA VAL A 46 12.33 52.06 25.93
C VAL A 46 13.64 51.30 26.13
N VAL A 47 14.68 51.93 26.70
CA VAL A 47 15.98 51.28 26.98
C VAL A 47 16.20 51.20 28.49
N ASP A 48 16.50 50.00 29.02
CA ASP A 48 16.90 49.82 30.43
C ASP A 48 18.38 50.26 30.62
N PRO A 49 18.77 50.95 31.70
CA PRO A 49 19.97 51.81 31.70
C PRO A 49 21.34 51.11 31.93
N LYS A 50 22.40 51.72 31.37
CA LYS A 50 23.77 51.84 31.94
C LYS A 50 24.22 53.34 31.95
N PRO A 51 25.14 53.76 32.84
CA PRO A 51 25.26 55.14 33.33
C PRO A 51 25.89 56.18 32.39
N ASN A 52 26.25 55.83 31.16
CA ASN A 52 26.97 56.73 30.26
C ASN A 52 26.12 56.98 29.02
N ASP A 53 25.42 58.11 29.05
CA ASP A 53 24.45 58.62 28.09
C ASP A 53 25.07 58.80 26.69
N PRO A 54 24.74 57.98 25.67
CA PRO A 54 24.95 58.38 24.28
C PRO A 54 23.88 59.42 23.93
N LYS A 55 24.29 60.57 23.35
CA LYS A 55 23.37 61.61 22.86
C LYS A 55 22.47 61.04 21.76
N TYR A 56 21.34 60.45 22.14
CA TYR A 56 20.31 59.91 21.25
C TYR A 56 19.13 60.88 21.19
N ASP A 57 18.71 61.26 19.99
CA ASP A 57 17.45 61.99 19.80
C ASP A 57 16.32 60.99 19.45
N PRO A 58 15.40 60.69 20.38
CA PRO A 58 14.26 59.81 20.12
C PRO A 58 13.26 60.36 19.07
N ARG A 59 13.44 61.61 18.61
CA ARG A 59 12.52 62.31 17.69
C ARG A 59 13.00 62.34 16.24
N THR A 60 14.06 61.62 15.88
CA THR A 60 14.51 61.57 14.49
C THR A 60 13.39 61.10 13.55
N ALA A 61 13.38 61.63 12.32
CA ALA A 61 12.35 61.31 11.35
C ALA A 61 12.28 59.81 11.01
N ARG A 62 13.44 59.12 11.04
CA ARG A 62 13.56 57.67 10.77
C ARG A 62 12.87 56.83 11.84
N VAL A 63 13.11 57.12 13.12
CA VAL A 63 12.49 56.41 14.25
C VAL A 63 10.97 56.61 14.25
N ARG A 64 10.50 57.84 14.01
CA ARG A 64 9.06 58.14 13.89
C ARG A 64 8.40 57.45 12.69
N ALA A 65 9.10 57.35 11.56
CA ALA A 65 8.58 56.66 10.38
C ALA A 65 8.45 55.15 10.61
N ALA A 66 9.47 54.51 11.19
CA ALA A 66 9.43 53.09 11.52
C ALA A 66 8.37 52.77 12.59
N GLY A 67 8.22 53.62 13.62
CA GLY A 67 7.16 53.49 14.63
C GLY A 67 5.75 53.56 14.04
N ARG A 68 5.49 54.52 13.14
CA ARG A 68 4.19 54.61 12.43
C ARG A 68 3.91 53.40 11.56
N GLU A 69 4.94 52.80 10.97
CA GLU A 69 4.77 51.61 10.14
C GLU A 69 4.42 50.38 10.99
N ILE A 70 5.07 50.21 12.15
CA ILE A 70 4.70 49.20 13.15
C ILE A 70 3.25 49.39 13.60
N GLU A 71 2.87 50.62 13.95
CA GLU A 71 1.51 50.96 14.37
C GLU A 71 0.49 50.68 13.26
N ARG A 72 0.80 50.99 12.00
CA ARG A 72 -0.05 50.69 10.85
C ARG A 72 -0.24 49.19 10.64
N ILE A 73 0.81 48.39 10.84
CA ILE A 73 0.76 46.92 10.66
C ILE A 73 0.01 46.25 11.83
N ALA A 74 0.30 46.67 13.07
CA ALA A 74 -0.32 46.12 14.28
C ALA A 74 -1.76 46.63 14.50
N GLY A 75 -2.10 47.82 14.01
CA GLY A 75 -3.38 48.50 14.19
C GLY A 75 -3.46 49.40 15.43
N HIS A 76 -2.40 49.45 16.24
CA HIS A 76 -2.26 50.30 17.43
C HIS A 76 -0.76 50.48 17.76
N PRO A 77 -0.40 51.45 18.63
CA PRO A 77 0.98 51.64 19.07
C PRO A 77 1.55 50.39 19.77
N VAL A 78 2.81 50.04 19.46
CA VAL A 78 3.57 48.95 20.11
C VAL A 78 4.94 49.48 20.52
N ARG A 79 5.31 49.29 21.79
CA ARG A 79 6.59 49.76 22.34
C ARG A 79 7.70 48.74 22.11
N LEU A 80 8.88 49.16 21.67
CA LEU A 80 10.07 48.30 21.66
C LEU A 80 10.89 48.55 22.94
N ARG A 81 11.03 47.57 23.81
CA ARG A 81 11.95 47.63 24.96
C ARG A 81 13.19 46.80 24.69
N VAL A 82 14.38 47.33 24.97
CA VAL A 82 15.65 46.62 24.77
C VAL A 82 16.51 46.67 26.02
N GLU A 83 17.03 45.51 26.42
CA GLU A 83 18.02 45.42 27.50
C GLU A 83 19.36 46.02 27.06
N ALA A 84 19.95 46.94 27.85
CA ALA A 84 21.19 47.64 27.48
C ALA A 84 22.38 46.71 27.15
N THR A 85 22.39 45.48 27.66
CA THR A 85 23.43 44.47 27.35
C THR A 85 23.46 44.08 25.88
N LEU A 86 22.37 44.29 25.14
CA LEU A 86 22.27 44.03 23.70
C LEU A 86 22.68 45.23 22.83
N LEU A 87 22.92 46.41 23.42
CA LEU A 87 23.18 47.64 22.69
C LEU A 87 24.67 47.99 22.68
N PRO A 88 25.20 48.54 21.58
CA PRO A 88 26.58 48.99 21.51
C PRO A 88 26.79 50.27 22.33
N ASN A 89 27.95 50.40 22.96
CA ASN A 89 28.32 51.60 23.75
C ASN A 89 28.82 52.78 22.89
N VAL A 90 28.73 52.69 21.55
CA VAL A 90 29.22 53.72 20.61
C VAL A 90 28.02 54.48 20.03
N PRO A 91 27.91 55.82 20.17
CA PRO A 91 26.70 56.58 19.82
C PRO A 91 26.18 56.39 18.39
N GLY A 92 27.07 56.33 17.38
CA GLY A 92 26.64 56.12 15.98
C GLY A 92 26.11 54.71 15.71
N ALA A 93 26.76 53.70 16.28
CA ALA A 93 26.30 52.30 16.16
C ALA A 93 25.00 52.05 16.95
N PHE A 94 24.78 52.80 18.03
CA PHE A 94 23.59 52.72 18.86
C PHE A 94 22.33 53.12 18.08
N GLU A 95 22.35 54.26 17.38
CA GLU A 95 21.20 54.72 16.59
C GLU A 95 20.87 53.77 15.43
N ASP A 96 21.89 53.28 14.71
CA ASP A 96 21.69 52.36 13.59
C ASP A 96 21.12 51.00 14.03
N VAL A 97 21.56 50.47 15.18
CA VAL A 97 21.01 49.22 15.74
C VAL A 97 19.54 49.40 16.15
N LEU A 98 19.18 50.53 16.75
CA LEU A 98 17.79 50.81 17.14
C LEU A 98 16.86 51.00 15.94
N VAL A 99 17.30 51.76 14.93
CA VAL A 99 16.53 51.94 13.69
C VAL A 99 16.40 50.61 12.95
N GLY A 100 17.48 49.83 12.87
CA GLY A 100 17.47 48.49 12.30
C GLY A 100 16.47 47.57 13.00
N ALA A 101 16.44 47.58 14.33
CA ALA A 101 15.49 46.78 15.12
C ALA A 101 14.03 47.16 14.87
N LEU A 102 13.71 48.45 14.73
CA LEU A 102 12.34 48.87 14.39
C LEU A 102 11.95 48.44 12.97
N VAL A 103 12.87 48.54 12.01
CA VAL A 103 12.63 48.07 10.63
C VAL A 103 12.45 46.55 10.60
N ASP A 104 13.28 45.80 11.32
CA ASP A 104 13.18 44.36 11.42
C ASP A 104 11.91 43.93 12.14
N LEU A 105 11.47 44.66 13.17
CA LEU A 105 10.18 44.44 13.82
C LEU A 105 9.02 44.69 12.85
N ALA A 106 9.03 45.79 12.09
CA ALA A 106 8.00 46.06 11.09
C ALA A 106 7.93 44.92 10.06
N ARG A 107 9.08 44.48 9.54
CA ARG A 107 9.17 43.33 8.61
C ARG A 107 8.70 42.03 9.25
N ALA A 108 9.04 41.79 10.50
CA ALA A 108 8.62 40.61 11.25
C ALA A 108 7.10 40.55 11.41
N LEU A 109 6.48 41.67 11.77
CA LEU A 109 5.03 41.77 11.90
C LEU A 109 4.33 41.61 10.55
N ASP A 110 4.84 42.23 9.49
CA ASP A 110 4.28 42.08 8.14
C ASP A 110 4.42 40.65 7.61
N TYR A 111 5.57 40.01 7.85
CA TYR A 111 5.81 38.61 7.55
C TYR A 111 4.82 37.71 8.29
N ALA A 112 4.69 37.84 9.61
CA ALA A 112 3.74 37.07 10.41
C ALA A 112 2.30 37.26 9.94
N ARG A 113 1.91 38.49 9.59
CA ARG A 113 0.59 38.81 9.01
C ARG A 113 0.34 38.08 7.69
N SER A 114 1.35 38.01 6.82
CA SER A 114 1.25 37.33 5.52
C SER A 114 1.25 35.80 5.66
N GLU A 115 1.99 35.27 6.63
CA GLU A 115 2.16 33.83 6.84
C GLU A 115 0.92 33.20 7.48
N ASP A 116 0.36 33.86 8.50
CA ASP A 116 -0.76 33.37 9.27
C ASP A 116 -1.67 34.52 9.79
N PRO A 117 -2.59 35.02 8.95
CA PRO A 117 -3.41 36.18 9.28
C PRO A 117 -4.25 36.02 10.54
N GLU A 118 -4.66 34.80 10.90
CA GLU A 118 -5.46 34.53 12.11
C GLU A 118 -4.61 34.62 13.38
N ALA A 119 -3.48 33.91 13.42
CA ALA A 119 -2.59 33.94 14.57
C ALA A 119 -1.98 35.33 14.77
N PHE A 120 -1.67 36.03 13.67
CA PHE A 120 -1.26 37.42 13.72
C PHE A 120 -2.34 38.28 14.39
N ARG A 121 -3.60 38.26 13.90
CA ARG A 121 -4.68 39.05 14.51
C ARG A 121 -4.86 38.73 16.00
N ALA A 122 -4.81 37.47 16.38
CA ALA A 122 -4.96 37.06 17.78
C ALA A 122 -3.78 37.52 18.66
N GLY A 123 -2.55 37.36 18.15
CA GLY A 123 -1.32 37.69 18.86
C GLY A 123 -1.05 39.19 18.95
N THR A 124 -1.48 39.98 17.96
CA THR A 124 -1.30 41.43 17.99
C THR A 124 -2.43 42.17 18.68
N ALA A 125 -3.65 41.63 18.77
CA ALA A 125 -4.84 42.34 19.28
C ALA A 125 -4.67 43.04 20.65
N LYS A 126 -3.75 42.59 21.49
CA LYS A 126 -3.46 43.17 22.81
C LYS A 126 -1.99 43.55 22.98
N LEU A 127 -1.16 43.46 21.94
CA LEU A 127 0.29 43.59 22.06
C LEU A 127 0.67 45.04 22.35
N GLU A 128 1.20 45.31 23.53
CA GLU A 128 1.60 46.66 23.93
C GLU A 128 3.11 46.86 23.87
N GLU A 129 3.89 45.78 24.02
CA GLU A 129 5.35 45.83 24.12
C GLU A 129 6.04 44.61 23.49
N VAL A 130 7.12 44.85 22.76
CA VAL A 130 8.12 43.85 22.35
C VAL A 130 9.37 44.07 23.17
N PHE A 131 9.79 43.10 23.98
CA PHE A 131 10.94 43.20 24.86
C PHE A 131 12.09 42.29 24.40
N SER A 132 13.17 42.87 23.91
CA SER A 132 14.40 42.17 23.53
C SER A 132 15.32 42.04 24.75
N ARG A 133 15.53 40.80 25.20
CA ARG A 133 16.30 40.42 26.39
C ARG A 133 17.53 39.61 26.02
N TYR A 134 18.65 39.85 26.71
CA TYR A 134 19.87 39.07 26.53
C TYR A 134 19.76 37.70 27.21
N GLU A 135 20.05 36.65 26.46
CA GLU A 135 20.17 35.28 26.98
C GLU A 135 21.54 34.69 26.58
N PRO A 136 22.49 34.54 27.53
CA PRO A 136 23.86 34.13 27.21
C PRO A 136 23.97 32.72 26.64
N LEU A 137 23.02 31.83 26.95
CA LEU A 137 23.02 30.44 26.49
C LEU A 137 22.18 30.23 25.21
N ALA A 138 21.54 31.27 24.68
CA ALA A 138 20.73 31.17 23.47
C ALA A 138 21.62 30.96 22.23
N ARG A 139 21.52 29.76 21.64
CA ARG A 139 22.15 29.43 20.35
C ARG A 139 21.41 30.05 19.17
N GLU A 140 20.10 30.21 19.29
CA GLU A 140 19.20 30.79 18.29
C GLU A 140 18.22 31.74 19.00
N PRO A 141 17.79 32.83 18.35
CA PRO A 141 16.75 33.71 18.89
C PRO A 141 15.42 32.97 19.10
N ARG A 142 14.75 33.26 20.21
CA ARG A 142 13.42 32.73 20.55
C ARG A 142 12.50 33.85 20.95
N ALA A 143 11.21 33.70 20.73
CA ALA A 143 10.23 34.65 21.23
C ALA A 143 9.03 33.93 21.84
N ARG A 144 8.35 34.59 22.79
CA ARG A 144 7.13 34.09 23.44
C ARG A 144 6.24 35.25 23.88
N LEU A 145 4.92 35.06 23.77
CA LEU A 145 3.95 35.98 24.34
C LEU A 145 3.78 35.70 25.84
N GLU A 146 3.87 36.75 26.64
CA GLU A 146 3.66 36.75 28.08
C GLU A 146 2.48 37.67 28.47
N SER A 147 2.10 37.64 29.74
CA SER A 147 1.14 38.58 30.34
C SER A 147 -0.23 38.60 29.63
N GLY A 148 -0.71 37.44 29.18
CA GLY A 148 -1.99 37.35 28.47
C GLY A 148 -1.98 37.95 27.06
N GLY A 149 -0.80 38.07 26.45
CA GLY A 149 -0.62 38.56 25.07
C GLY A 149 -0.18 40.02 24.98
N THR A 150 0.01 40.73 26.10
CA THR A 150 0.39 42.15 26.08
C THR A 150 1.87 42.40 25.87
N ARG A 151 2.72 41.39 26.12
CA ARG A 151 4.17 41.53 25.99
C ARG A 151 4.77 40.37 25.20
N LEU A 152 5.48 40.67 24.12
CA LEU A 152 6.27 39.70 23.37
C LEU A 152 7.73 39.76 23.82
N VAL A 153 8.21 38.71 24.49
CA VAL A 153 9.60 38.64 24.95
C VAL A 153 10.44 37.92 23.90
N VAL A 154 11.48 38.59 23.40
CA VAL A 154 12.46 38.06 22.45
C VAL A 154 13.77 37.81 23.19
N GLU A 155 14.16 36.55 23.31
CA GLU A 155 15.41 36.11 23.93
C GLU A 155 16.46 35.91 22.84
N THR A 156 17.54 36.68 22.90
CA THR A 156 18.57 36.71 21.84
C THR A 156 19.98 36.82 22.44
N SER A 157 20.99 36.38 21.70
CA SER A 157 22.39 36.50 22.13
C SER A 157 23.07 37.69 21.46
N ALA A 158 24.16 38.19 22.05
CA ALA A 158 24.93 39.30 21.48
C ALA A 158 25.53 39.00 20.09
N ARG A 159 25.57 37.73 19.67
CA ARG A 159 26.09 37.30 18.35
C ARG A 159 25.04 37.35 17.24
N SER A 160 23.74 37.37 17.57
CA SER A 160 22.68 37.29 16.56
C SER A 160 22.54 38.58 15.76
N GLY A 161 22.92 39.73 16.35
CA GLY A 161 22.80 41.07 15.76
C GLY A 161 21.35 41.54 15.54
N GLN A 162 20.35 40.70 15.78
CA GLN A 162 18.94 40.97 15.53
C GLN A 162 18.16 41.05 16.85
N LEU A 163 17.58 42.22 17.10
CA LEU A 163 16.75 42.48 18.28
C LEU A 163 15.29 42.02 18.08
N ALA A 164 14.84 41.90 16.82
CA ALA A 164 13.49 41.48 16.44
C ALA A 164 13.50 40.52 15.24
N PRO A 165 13.93 39.25 15.43
CA PRO A 165 14.02 38.28 14.34
C PRO A 165 12.64 37.81 13.88
N GLY A 166 12.36 37.95 12.59
CA GLY A 166 11.03 37.70 12.01
C GLY A 166 10.47 36.30 12.24
N PHE A 167 11.28 35.26 12.06
CA PHE A 167 10.85 33.87 12.26
C PHE A 167 10.45 33.59 13.71
N ALA A 168 11.17 34.15 14.70
CA ALA A 168 10.89 33.90 16.11
C ALA A 168 9.58 34.58 16.53
N ILE A 169 9.33 35.80 16.05
CA ILE A 169 8.11 36.55 16.30
C ILE A 169 6.89 35.86 15.66
N SER A 170 7.00 35.43 14.40
CA SER A 170 5.92 34.69 13.72
C SER A 170 5.57 33.38 14.45
N HIS A 171 6.60 32.63 14.87
CA HIS A 171 6.41 31.41 15.66
C HIS A 171 5.76 31.69 17.02
N ALA A 172 6.10 32.78 17.70
CA ALA A 172 5.52 33.11 18.99
C ALA A 172 4.01 33.42 18.90
N PHE A 173 3.58 34.14 17.86
CA PHE A 173 2.15 34.39 17.61
C PHE A 173 1.41 33.09 17.27
N SER A 174 2.00 32.28 16.39
CA SER A 174 1.43 30.97 16.03
C SER A 174 1.29 30.07 17.25
N ASP A 175 2.35 29.92 18.04
CA ASP A 175 2.38 29.08 19.25
C ASP A 175 1.33 29.54 20.29
N SER A 176 1.19 30.85 20.51
CA SER A 176 0.20 31.39 21.45
C SER A 176 -1.24 31.24 20.97
N TYR A 177 -1.49 31.43 19.67
CA TYR A 177 -2.80 31.20 19.08
C TYR A 177 -3.17 29.72 19.18
N ASP A 178 -2.23 28.85 18.87
CA ASP A 178 -2.42 27.40 18.93
C ASP A 178 -2.66 26.90 20.36
N ASP A 179 -1.97 27.42 21.38
CA ASP A 179 -2.25 27.13 22.79
C ASP A 179 -3.67 27.60 23.20
N THR A 180 -4.13 28.74 22.67
CA THR A 180 -5.48 29.26 22.90
C THR A 180 -6.53 28.37 22.26
N VAL A 181 -6.39 28.08 20.96
CA VAL A 181 -7.30 27.20 20.22
C VAL A 181 -7.30 25.80 20.83
N ALA A 182 -6.14 25.26 21.25
CA ALA A 182 -6.07 23.97 21.91
C ALA A 182 -6.80 23.96 23.27
N THR A 183 -6.71 25.04 24.05
CA THR A 183 -7.44 25.18 25.31
C THR A 183 -8.95 25.23 25.08
N GLU A 184 -9.40 26.04 24.12
CA GLU A 184 -10.81 26.11 23.73
C GLU A 184 -11.33 24.76 23.22
N MET A 185 -10.56 24.11 22.36
CA MET A 185 -10.91 22.84 21.75
C MET A 185 -10.90 21.71 22.80
N ARG A 186 -9.96 21.66 23.75
CA ARG A 186 -9.94 20.67 24.84
C ARG A 186 -11.08 20.87 25.85
N GLY A 187 -11.51 22.11 26.07
CA GLY A 187 -12.61 22.43 26.97
C GLY A 187 -14.01 22.21 26.38
N ARG A 188 -14.11 22.03 25.05
CA ARG A 188 -15.40 21.77 24.39
C ARG A 188 -15.84 20.32 24.61
N PRO A 189 -17.14 20.09 24.86
CA PRO A 189 -17.69 18.74 24.82
C PRO A 189 -17.47 18.14 23.43
N SER A 190 -17.45 16.81 23.35
CA SER A 190 -17.27 16.08 22.08
C SER A 190 -18.25 16.60 21.02
N PRO A 191 -17.79 16.89 19.78
CA PRO A 191 -18.62 17.53 18.76
C PRO A 191 -19.85 16.67 18.42
N ARG A 192 -21.00 17.33 18.25
CA ARG A 192 -22.33 16.69 18.09
C ARG A 192 -22.92 16.90 16.70
N THR A 193 -22.54 17.98 16.01
CA THR A 193 -22.99 18.28 14.65
C THR A 193 -21.88 18.05 13.63
N ASP A 194 -22.23 17.88 12.36
CA ASP A 194 -21.23 17.71 11.28
C ASP A 194 -20.35 18.95 11.12
N ASP A 195 -20.86 20.17 11.33
CA ASP A 195 -20.05 21.40 11.28
C ASP A 195 -19.01 21.43 12.41
N GLU A 196 -19.39 21.02 13.62
CA GLU A 196 -18.47 20.91 14.75
C GLU A 196 -17.42 19.81 14.51
N ILE A 197 -17.83 18.68 13.92
CA ILE A 197 -16.93 17.59 13.54
C ILE A 197 -15.94 18.08 12.46
N ALA A 198 -16.41 18.79 11.44
CA ALA A 198 -15.58 19.34 10.38
C ALA A 198 -14.56 20.35 10.92
N ALA A 199 -14.99 21.26 11.79
CA ALA A 199 -14.10 22.22 12.45
C ALA A 199 -13.05 21.51 13.32
N ARG A 200 -13.46 20.47 14.07
CA ARG A 200 -12.55 19.67 14.90
C ARG A 200 -11.54 18.90 14.07
N PHE A 201 -12.00 18.23 13.00
CA PHE A 201 -11.15 17.53 12.06
C PHE A 201 -10.13 18.46 11.39
N ALA A 202 -10.57 19.64 10.94
CA ALA A 202 -9.70 20.65 10.35
C ALA A 202 -8.67 21.21 11.34
N TRP A 203 -8.97 21.23 12.64
CA TRP A 203 -8.00 21.59 13.67
C TRP A 203 -6.97 20.48 13.91
N LEU A 204 -7.41 19.22 14.00
CA LEU A 204 -6.56 18.05 14.25
C LEU A 204 -5.52 17.79 13.14
N THR A 205 -5.91 17.97 11.88
CA THR A 205 -5.13 17.50 10.70
C THR A 205 -4.27 18.56 10.03
N ARG A 206 -4.18 19.79 10.56
CA ARG A 206 -3.27 20.83 10.04
C ARG A 206 -1.80 20.42 10.23
N THR A 207 -1.00 20.55 9.17
CA THR A 207 0.38 20.01 9.08
C THR A 207 1.51 21.04 9.25
N ARG A 208 1.24 22.29 9.66
CA ARG A 208 2.32 23.27 9.92
C ARG A 208 3.03 22.99 11.25
N PRO A 209 4.36 23.20 11.36
CA PRO A 209 5.06 23.23 12.63
C PRO A 209 4.36 24.20 13.59
N GLY A 210 3.99 23.74 14.79
CA GLY A 210 3.23 24.55 15.75
C GLY A 210 1.74 24.22 15.84
N ARG A 211 1.15 23.49 14.88
CA ARG A 211 -0.31 23.22 14.83
C ARG A 211 -0.70 21.75 15.04
N GLY A 212 -1.95 21.53 15.48
CA GLY A 212 -2.63 20.22 15.53
C GLY A 212 -1.80 19.13 16.21
N SER A 213 -1.37 18.12 15.46
CA SER A 213 -0.53 17.00 15.93
C SER A 213 0.77 17.42 16.64
N VAL A 214 1.36 18.57 16.27
CA VAL A 214 2.57 19.11 16.91
C VAL A 214 2.26 19.79 18.23
N VAL A 215 1.09 20.43 18.37
CA VAL A 215 0.59 20.97 19.67
C VAL A 215 0.30 19.83 20.62
N VAL A 216 -0.39 18.80 20.14
CA VAL A 216 -0.62 17.57 20.89
C VAL A 216 0.72 16.96 21.31
N ALA A 217 1.72 16.90 20.41
CA ALA A 217 3.06 16.40 20.73
C ALA A 217 3.79 17.23 21.80
N ARG A 218 3.70 18.56 21.73
CA ARG A 218 4.28 19.44 22.75
C ARG A 218 3.57 19.29 24.10
N ALA A 219 2.24 19.18 24.10
CA ALA A 219 1.47 18.97 25.31
C ALA A 219 1.78 17.61 25.95
N VAL A 220 1.88 16.54 25.15
CA VAL A 220 2.29 15.21 25.62
C VAL A 220 3.72 15.26 26.15
N ALA A 221 4.67 15.84 25.42
CA ALA A 221 6.06 15.98 25.87
C ALA A 221 6.17 16.71 27.22
N ARG A 222 5.39 17.79 27.41
CA ARG A 222 5.32 18.54 28.68
C ARG A 222 4.69 17.71 29.81
N ALA A 223 3.71 16.86 29.50
CA ALA A 223 2.99 16.05 30.48
C ALA A 223 3.76 14.78 30.90
N THR A 224 4.49 14.14 29.98
CA THR A 224 5.16 12.85 30.21
C THR A 224 6.66 12.97 30.49
N GLY A 225 7.30 14.08 30.12
CA GLY A 225 8.75 14.26 30.26
C GLY A 225 9.58 13.42 29.28
N GLU A 226 8.94 12.82 28.28
CA GLU A 226 9.58 11.94 27.30
C GLU A 226 10.37 12.72 26.22
N GLY A 227 11.31 12.03 25.57
CA GLY A 227 12.06 12.57 24.43
C GLY A 227 11.13 12.96 23.27
N ARG A 228 11.54 13.98 22.50
CA ARG A 228 10.75 14.59 21.41
C ARG A 228 10.12 13.58 20.44
N GLU A 229 10.84 12.51 20.07
CA GLU A 229 10.35 11.48 19.15
C GLU A 229 9.23 10.60 19.75
N ALA A 230 9.27 10.29 21.06
CA ALA A 230 8.21 9.52 21.72
C ALA A 230 6.91 10.34 21.83
N ALA A 231 7.03 11.61 22.25
CA ALA A 231 5.89 12.51 22.34
C ALA A 231 5.22 12.80 20.99
N HIS A 232 5.99 12.89 19.89
CA HIS A 232 5.42 13.00 18.54
C HIS A 232 4.64 11.74 18.13
N ARG A 233 5.08 10.55 18.53
CA ARG A 233 4.38 9.28 18.23
C ARG A 233 3.07 9.16 19.00
N GLU A 234 3.08 9.45 20.30
CA GLU A 234 1.86 9.47 21.13
C GLU A 234 0.84 10.46 20.58
N ALA A 235 1.27 11.67 20.24
CA ALA A 235 0.37 12.68 19.69
C ALA A 235 -0.23 12.32 18.33
N ALA A 236 0.56 11.73 17.43
CA ALA A 236 0.04 11.22 16.17
C ALA A 236 -1.01 10.12 16.40
N ALA A 237 -0.81 9.27 17.42
CA ALA A 237 -1.77 8.25 17.81
C ALA A 237 -3.05 8.84 18.42
N GLU A 238 -2.95 9.87 19.27
CA GLU A 238 -4.11 10.58 19.81
C GLU A 238 -4.95 11.26 18.72
N VAL A 239 -4.30 11.94 17.77
CA VAL A 239 -4.99 12.53 16.62
C VAL A 239 -5.74 11.45 15.83
N ARG A 240 -5.10 10.31 15.57
CA ARG A 240 -5.73 9.20 14.85
C ARG A 240 -6.95 8.63 15.60
N LEU A 241 -6.84 8.40 16.91
CA LEU A 241 -7.97 7.96 17.75
C LEU A 241 -9.14 8.92 17.65
N GLU A 242 -8.86 10.22 17.68
CA GLU A 242 -9.90 11.22 17.63
C GLU A 242 -10.56 11.28 16.25
N VAL A 243 -9.78 11.22 15.16
CA VAL A 243 -10.33 11.17 13.79
C VAL A 243 -11.19 9.92 13.57
N LEU A 244 -10.77 8.76 14.09
CA LEU A 244 -11.58 7.54 14.06
C LEU A 244 -12.92 7.74 14.79
N ALA A 245 -12.90 8.35 15.98
CA ALA A 245 -14.12 8.65 16.72
C ALA A 245 -15.00 9.72 16.05
N LEU A 246 -14.42 10.60 15.23
CA LEU A 246 -15.17 11.55 14.41
C LEU A 246 -15.85 10.86 13.22
N GLU A 247 -15.18 9.92 12.55
CA GLU A 247 -15.75 9.11 11.44
C GLU A 247 -17.01 8.37 11.88
N GLU A 248 -17.00 7.76 13.07
CA GLU A 248 -18.16 7.00 13.56
C GLU A 248 -19.38 7.87 13.89
N ARG A 249 -19.17 9.16 14.16
CA ARG A 249 -20.23 10.11 14.55
C ARG A 249 -20.76 10.96 13.40
N ALA A 250 -19.92 11.22 12.39
CA ALA A 250 -20.28 12.03 11.24
C ALA A 250 -21.45 11.39 10.47
N LYS A 251 -22.39 12.21 10.02
CA LYS A 251 -23.58 11.76 9.26
C LYS A 251 -23.55 12.20 7.80
N GLY A 252 -22.99 13.39 7.53
CA GLY A 252 -22.90 13.96 6.20
C GLY A 252 -21.93 13.19 5.31
N ALA A 253 -22.41 12.76 4.13
CA ALA A 253 -21.64 11.92 3.21
C ALA A 253 -20.30 12.56 2.79
N GLU A 254 -20.27 13.86 2.53
CA GLU A 254 -19.05 14.58 2.14
C GLU A 254 -18.01 14.61 3.28
N LEU A 255 -18.45 14.84 4.52
CA LEU A 255 -17.57 14.87 5.68
C LEU A 255 -17.04 13.47 6.01
N VAL A 256 -17.90 12.45 5.97
CA VAL A 256 -17.51 11.04 6.13
C VAL A 256 -16.48 10.66 5.07
N ALA A 257 -16.67 11.05 3.81
CA ALA A 257 -15.71 10.80 2.75
C ALA A 257 -14.34 11.44 3.07
N LYS A 258 -14.31 12.73 3.43
CA LYS A 258 -13.06 13.44 3.81
C LYS A 258 -12.32 12.76 4.98
N LEU A 259 -13.05 12.33 6.00
CA LEU A 259 -12.49 11.62 7.16
C LEU A 259 -11.88 10.26 6.74
N ARG A 260 -12.57 9.51 5.89
CA ARG A 260 -12.10 8.21 5.38
C ARG A 260 -10.89 8.35 4.46
N THR A 261 -10.89 9.29 3.53
CA THR A 261 -9.75 9.58 2.67
C THR A 261 -8.51 9.88 3.51
N TRP A 262 -8.64 10.74 4.53
CA TRP A 262 -7.52 11.05 5.42
C TRP A 262 -7.01 9.83 6.18
N LEU A 263 -7.91 8.99 6.71
CA LEU A 263 -7.52 7.74 7.35
C LEU A 263 -6.78 6.85 6.36
N VAL A 264 -7.32 6.58 5.17
CA VAL A 264 -6.66 5.79 4.12
C VAL A 264 -5.28 6.36 3.74
N ASP A 265 -5.13 7.67 3.68
CA ASP A 265 -3.86 8.35 3.39
C ASP A 265 -2.81 8.17 4.48
N GLU A 266 -3.22 7.99 5.74
CA GLU A 266 -2.32 7.68 6.86
C GLU A 266 -1.85 6.21 6.88
N LEU A 267 -2.55 5.30 6.20
CA LEU A 267 -2.29 3.86 6.23
C LEU A 267 -0.82 3.47 5.99
N PRO A 268 -0.10 4.01 4.97
CA PRO A 268 1.30 3.65 4.74
C PRO A 268 2.21 3.95 5.95
N ARG A 269 1.95 5.05 6.66
CA ARG A 269 2.72 5.41 7.87
C ARG A 269 2.41 4.45 9.01
N VAL A 270 1.15 4.03 9.17
CA VAL A 270 0.75 3.06 10.20
C VAL A 270 1.37 1.70 9.92
N VAL A 271 1.30 1.22 8.67
CA VAL A 271 1.94 -0.05 8.27
C VAL A 271 3.43 0.00 8.50
N HIS A 272 4.11 1.05 8.03
CA HIS A 272 5.55 1.20 8.23
C HIS A 272 5.94 1.21 9.72
N ALA A 273 5.17 1.89 10.56
CA ALA A 273 5.40 1.89 12.00
C ALA A 273 5.24 0.49 12.63
N LYS A 274 4.30 -0.33 12.14
CA LYS A 274 4.08 -1.71 12.58
C LYS A 274 5.15 -2.68 12.09
N THR A 275 5.63 -2.55 10.86
CA THR A 275 6.65 -3.45 10.30
C THR A 275 8.04 -3.22 10.90
N GLU A 276 8.37 -1.98 11.25
CA GLU A 276 9.60 -1.58 11.97
C GLU A 276 9.52 -1.92 13.48
N SER A 277 9.06 -3.14 13.82
CA SER A 277 8.64 -3.67 15.13
C SER A 277 9.43 -3.25 16.39
N THR A 278 10.66 -2.75 16.27
CA THR A 278 11.41 -2.10 17.35
C THR A 278 10.72 -0.83 17.89
N LYS A 279 9.89 -0.12 17.11
CA LYS A 279 9.28 1.15 17.57
C LYS A 279 7.98 0.97 18.36
N LEU A 280 7.16 -0.04 18.08
CA LEU A 280 5.91 -0.33 18.81
C LEU A 280 6.14 -1.14 20.09
N GLY A 281 7.12 -2.04 20.09
CA GLY A 281 7.47 -2.84 21.27
C GLY A 281 8.02 -2.02 22.46
N LEU A 282 8.40 -0.77 22.23
CA LEU A 282 8.89 0.16 23.25
C LEU A 282 7.80 1.03 23.89
N ALA A 283 6.58 1.06 23.33
CA ALA A 283 5.49 1.85 23.91
C ALA A 283 4.81 1.09 25.07
N PRO A 284 4.39 1.76 26.16
CA PRO A 284 3.57 1.15 27.20
C PRO A 284 2.27 0.58 26.62
N ARG A 285 1.77 -0.57 27.12
CA ARG A 285 0.54 -1.22 26.61
C ARG A 285 -0.72 -0.35 26.72
N ASP A 286 -0.71 0.64 27.59
CA ASP A 286 -1.75 1.63 27.86
C ASP A 286 -1.56 2.96 27.10
N SER A 287 -0.52 3.07 26.27
CA SER A 287 -0.27 4.22 25.39
C SER A 287 -1.41 4.50 24.41
N ALA A 288 -1.47 5.75 23.92
CA ALA A 288 -2.37 6.09 22.83
C ALA A 288 -1.98 5.33 21.55
N VAL A 289 -0.69 5.00 21.37
CA VAL A 289 -0.19 4.21 20.25
C VAL A 289 -0.90 2.86 20.15
N PHE A 290 -0.90 2.03 21.20
CA PHE A 290 -1.58 0.73 21.17
C PHE A 290 -3.11 0.83 21.04
N ARG A 291 -3.72 1.86 21.61
CA ARG A 291 -5.17 2.10 21.45
C ARG A 291 -5.51 2.50 20.01
N ALA A 292 -4.75 3.42 19.44
CA ALA A 292 -4.91 3.88 18.06
C ALA A 292 -4.73 2.74 17.08
N ASP A 293 -3.73 1.90 17.33
CA ASP A 293 -3.45 0.70 16.56
C ASP A 293 -4.67 -0.23 16.47
N ARG A 294 -5.22 -0.63 17.62
CA ARG A 294 -6.43 -1.49 17.67
C ARG A 294 -7.67 -0.84 17.07
N ALA A 295 -7.88 0.45 17.31
CA ALA A 295 -9.03 1.16 16.75
C ALA A 295 -8.92 1.26 15.22
N TYR A 296 -7.71 1.46 14.71
CA TYR A 296 -7.44 1.51 13.29
C TYR A 296 -7.54 0.12 12.63
N ASP A 297 -7.11 -0.95 13.32
CA ASP A 297 -7.37 -2.34 12.90
C ASP A 297 -8.87 -2.57 12.67
N ALA A 298 -9.71 -2.18 13.64
CA ALA A 298 -11.15 -2.31 13.54
C ALA A 298 -11.74 -1.48 12.39
N PHE A 299 -11.23 -0.26 12.16
CA PHE A 299 -11.65 0.58 11.04
C PHE A 299 -11.39 -0.08 9.69
N VAL A 300 -10.16 -0.55 9.44
CA VAL A 300 -9.83 -1.16 8.14
C VAL A 300 -10.64 -2.43 7.92
N GLN A 301 -10.77 -3.30 8.94
CA GLN A 301 -11.59 -4.51 8.85
C GLN A 301 -13.07 -4.23 8.55
N LYS A 302 -13.64 -3.21 9.22
CA LYS A 302 -15.05 -2.84 9.08
C LYS A 302 -15.35 -2.14 7.75
N ARG A 303 -14.43 -1.30 7.26
CA ARG A 303 -14.70 -0.37 6.16
C ARG A 303 -14.15 -0.78 4.81
N LEU A 304 -13.19 -1.71 4.72
CA LEU A 304 -12.50 -2.04 3.45
C LEU A 304 -13.44 -2.17 2.25
N TRP A 305 -14.59 -2.84 2.44
CA TRP A 305 -15.56 -3.14 1.39
C TRP A 305 -16.61 -2.04 1.17
N ASP A 306 -16.68 -1.05 2.07
CA ASP A 306 -17.57 0.12 1.97
C ASP A 306 -16.84 1.37 1.44
N LEU A 307 -15.52 1.29 1.25
CA LEU A 307 -14.70 2.38 0.74
C LEU A 307 -14.94 2.56 -0.77
N PRO A 308 -14.82 3.79 -1.29
CA PRO A 308 -14.68 4.02 -2.73
C PRO A 308 -13.57 3.13 -3.31
N GLU A 309 -13.78 2.62 -4.52
CA GLU A 309 -12.90 1.62 -5.12
C GLU A 309 -11.42 2.05 -5.17
N ALA A 310 -11.15 3.32 -5.49
CA ALA A 310 -9.80 3.87 -5.49
C ALA A 310 -9.12 3.82 -4.11
N GLU A 311 -9.89 4.07 -3.04
CA GLU A 311 -9.40 4.00 -1.66
C GLU A 311 -9.21 2.55 -1.22
N ALA A 312 -10.17 1.67 -1.52
CA ALA A 312 -10.06 0.24 -1.22
C ALA A 312 -8.83 -0.38 -1.91
N LYS A 313 -8.57 -0.01 -3.17
CA LYS A 313 -7.37 -0.40 -3.92
C LYS A 313 -6.10 0.04 -3.21
N LYS A 314 -6.03 1.31 -2.80
CA LYS A 314 -4.90 1.85 -2.04
C LYS A 314 -4.68 1.08 -0.73
N VAL A 315 -5.75 0.74 -0.01
CA VAL A 315 -5.65 -0.09 1.20
C VAL A 315 -5.05 -1.45 0.88
N VAL A 316 -5.56 -2.16 -0.12
CA VAL A 316 -5.08 -3.50 -0.51
C VAL A 316 -3.62 -3.47 -0.96
N GLU A 317 -3.21 -2.46 -1.75
CA GLU A 317 -1.81 -2.32 -2.20
C GLU A 317 -0.83 -2.06 -1.06
N VAL A 318 -1.25 -1.32 -0.03
CA VAL A 318 -0.42 -1.05 1.15
C VAL A 318 -0.35 -2.25 2.08
N LEU A 319 -1.45 -2.99 2.25
CA LEU A 319 -1.47 -4.22 3.06
C LEU A 319 -0.74 -5.38 2.39
N PHE A 320 -0.78 -5.43 1.06
CA PHE A 320 -0.23 -6.53 0.27
C PHE A 320 0.63 -5.98 -0.89
N PRO A 321 1.84 -5.46 -0.58
CA PRO A 321 2.72 -4.89 -1.60
C PRO A 321 3.05 -5.89 -2.70
N ARG A 322 3.12 -5.38 -3.94
CA ARG A 322 3.44 -6.19 -5.13
C ARG A 322 4.90 -6.65 -5.10
N GLY A 323 5.14 -7.91 -5.46
CA GLY A 323 6.49 -8.38 -5.75
C GLY A 323 7.38 -8.68 -4.54
N GLU A 324 6.83 -8.80 -3.34
CA GLU A 324 7.48 -9.55 -2.25
C GLU A 324 7.15 -11.03 -2.42
N PRO A 325 7.99 -11.83 -3.11
CA PRO A 325 7.78 -13.26 -3.19
C PRO A 325 7.87 -13.85 -1.78
N CYS A 326 6.86 -14.64 -1.41
CA CYS A 326 6.95 -15.49 -0.24
C CYS A 326 7.99 -16.59 -0.51
N HIS A 327 9.23 -16.33 -0.14
CA HIS A 327 10.31 -17.30 -0.22
C HIS A 327 10.55 -17.90 1.17
N GLY A 328 10.03 -19.11 1.38
CA GLY A 328 10.35 -19.93 2.56
C GLY A 328 9.73 -19.46 3.87
N ALA A 329 10.22 -20.06 4.96
CA ALA A 329 9.72 -19.97 6.34
C ALA A 329 9.92 -18.59 7.02
N GLU A 330 9.93 -17.50 6.25
CA GLU A 330 9.93 -16.16 6.81
C GLU A 330 8.60 -15.89 7.52
N ALA A 331 8.70 -15.40 8.77
CA ALA A 331 7.56 -15.14 9.66
C ALA A 331 6.52 -14.17 9.05
N SER A 332 6.95 -13.31 8.11
CA SER A 332 6.09 -12.38 7.36
C SER A 332 5.08 -13.09 6.44
N CYS A 333 5.41 -14.26 5.90
CA CYS A 333 4.51 -15.05 5.04
C CYS A 333 3.73 -16.14 5.79
N THR A 334 4.29 -16.72 6.85
CA THR A 334 3.63 -17.80 7.63
C THR A 334 2.36 -17.35 8.35
N SER A 335 2.20 -16.05 8.65
CA SER A 335 0.98 -15.57 9.28
C SER A 335 -0.16 -15.31 8.29
N GLY A 336 0.13 -15.07 6.99
CA GLY A 336 -0.85 -14.66 5.96
C GLY A 336 -1.71 -13.43 6.31
N ARG A 337 -1.46 -12.85 7.49
CA ARG A 337 -2.15 -11.72 8.06
C ARG A 337 -1.24 -10.53 7.82
N ALA A 338 -1.76 -9.59 7.04
CA ALA A 338 -1.24 -8.25 7.08
C ALA A 338 -1.27 -7.74 8.55
N PRO A 339 -0.58 -6.63 8.83
CA PRO A 339 -0.98 -5.82 9.97
C PRO A 339 -2.52 -5.63 9.95
N PHE A 340 -3.15 -5.38 11.09
CA PHE A 340 -4.62 -5.27 11.21
C PHE A 340 -5.41 -6.58 11.19
N GLY A 341 -4.78 -7.76 11.22
CA GLY A 341 -5.49 -9.04 11.27
C GLY A 341 -6.28 -9.38 10.00
N ILE A 342 -6.06 -8.62 8.92
CA ILE A 342 -6.67 -8.84 7.62
C ILE A 342 -5.87 -9.92 6.90
N SER A 343 -6.54 -11.02 6.60
CA SER A 343 -5.95 -12.14 5.90
C SER A 343 -5.89 -11.86 4.40
N ARG A 344 -4.69 -11.96 3.81
CA ARG A 344 -4.51 -11.96 2.35
C ARG A 344 -5.37 -13.04 1.70
N LEU A 345 -5.44 -14.20 2.37
CA LEU A 345 -6.26 -15.30 1.92
C LEU A 345 -7.74 -14.91 1.89
N ASP A 346 -8.30 -14.36 2.97
CA ASP A 346 -9.74 -14.02 3.03
C ASP A 346 -10.13 -12.95 2.00
N VAL A 347 -9.29 -11.91 1.84
CA VAL A 347 -9.48 -10.87 0.81
C VAL A 347 -9.49 -11.48 -0.58
N GLY A 348 -8.49 -12.31 -0.90
CA GLY A 348 -8.42 -12.91 -2.22
C GLY A 348 -9.52 -13.93 -2.48
N MET A 349 -9.91 -14.77 -1.51
CA MET A 349 -11.03 -15.70 -1.66
C MET A 349 -12.36 -14.97 -1.92
N LYS A 350 -12.60 -13.82 -1.26
CA LYS A 350 -13.78 -12.98 -1.54
C LYS A 350 -13.76 -12.44 -2.97
N LEU A 351 -12.66 -11.81 -3.38
CA LEU A 351 -12.53 -11.25 -4.73
C LEU A 351 -12.58 -12.33 -5.82
N LEU A 352 -12.10 -13.53 -5.51
CA LEU A 352 -12.19 -14.69 -6.40
C LEU A 352 -13.63 -15.13 -6.63
N ALA A 353 -14.45 -15.15 -5.57
CA ALA A 353 -15.88 -15.43 -5.68
C ALA A 353 -16.62 -14.33 -6.47
N GLU A 354 -16.24 -13.06 -6.28
CA GLU A 354 -16.78 -11.94 -7.07
C GLU A 354 -16.43 -12.07 -8.56
N ALA A 355 -15.17 -12.37 -8.88
CA ALA A 355 -14.72 -12.58 -10.26
C ALA A 355 -15.51 -13.71 -10.94
N ARG A 356 -15.72 -14.83 -10.24
CA ARG A 356 -16.53 -15.95 -10.73
C ARG A 356 -17.98 -15.53 -10.98
N ASN A 357 -18.61 -14.85 -10.03
CA ASN A 357 -20.00 -14.40 -10.18
C ASN A 357 -20.16 -13.40 -11.34
N ALA A 358 -19.07 -12.70 -11.69
CA ALA A 358 -18.96 -11.81 -12.84
C ALA A 358 -18.53 -12.53 -14.14
N SER A 359 -18.59 -13.87 -14.19
CA SER A 359 -18.16 -14.69 -15.34
C SER A 359 -16.73 -14.39 -15.80
N TRP A 360 -15.82 -14.13 -14.86
CA TRP A 360 -14.42 -13.82 -15.12
C TRP A 360 -14.17 -12.50 -15.86
N ASP A 361 -15.20 -11.66 -16.06
CA ASP A 361 -15.04 -10.29 -16.54
C ASP A 361 -15.06 -9.32 -15.36
N PRO A 362 -13.91 -8.73 -14.98
CA PRO A 362 -13.86 -7.78 -13.88
C PRO A 362 -14.85 -6.63 -14.04
N ALA A 363 -15.20 -6.23 -15.27
CA ALA A 363 -16.14 -5.12 -15.51
C ALA A 363 -17.54 -5.37 -14.92
N HIS A 364 -17.91 -6.64 -14.68
CA HIS A 364 -19.19 -7.02 -14.08
C HIS A 364 -19.07 -7.35 -12.58
N ALA A 365 -17.89 -7.24 -11.98
CA ALA A 365 -17.70 -7.48 -10.55
C ALA A 365 -18.14 -6.27 -9.71
N ALA A 366 -18.42 -6.51 -8.42
CA ALA A 366 -18.73 -5.43 -7.47
C ALA A 366 -17.50 -4.52 -7.24
N HIS A 367 -16.30 -5.09 -7.30
CA HIS A 367 -15.02 -4.36 -7.15
C HIS A 367 -14.07 -4.65 -8.33
N PRO A 368 -14.33 -4.11 -9.54
CA PRO A 368 -13.56 -4.40 -10.76
C PRO A 368 -12.04 -4.24 -10.61
N GLU A 369 -11.58 -3.15 -10.02
CA GLU A 369 -10.17 -2.82 -9.84
C GLU A 369 -9.49 -3.71 -8.82
N LEU A 370 -10.21 -4.10 -7.75
CA LEU A 370 -9.68 -5.06 -6.76
C LEU A 370 -9.58 -6.47 -7.36
N VAL A 371 -10.58 -6.89 -8.14
CA VAL A 371 -10.52 -8.17 -8.86
C VAL A 371 -9.33 -8.19 -9.82
N ARG A 372 -9.12 -7.12 -10.60
CA ARG A 372 -7.94 -6.97 -11.48
C ARG A 372 -6.63 -7.01 -10.71
N LEU A 373 -6.58 -6.35 -9.55
CA LEU A 373 -5.38 -6.27 -8.73
C LEU A 373 -5.01 -7.60 -8.05
N VAL A 374 -6.00 -8.31 -7.49
CA VAL A 374 -5.76 -9.43 -6.58
C VAL A 374 -5.92 -10.79 -7.27
N VAL A 375 -7.01 -10.98 -8.00
CA VAL A 375 -7.31 -12.24 -8.70
C VAL A 375 -6.59 -12.26 -10.03
N CYS A 376 -6.55 -11.11 -10.72
CA CYS A 376 -5.97 -10.94 -12.04
C CYS A 376 -6.40 -12.03 -13.03
N PRO A 377 -7.71 -12.11 -13.35
CA PRO A 377 -8.18 -13.07 -14.34
C PRO A 377 -7.51 -12.77 -15.69
N ALA A 378 -6.90 -13.78 -16.29
CA ALA A 378 -6.19 -13.64 -17.54
C ALA A 378 -7.21 -13.32 -18.65
N ARG A 379 -7.07 -12.12 -19.24
CA ARG A 379 -7.77 -11.84 -20.49
C ARG A 379 -7.22 -12.76 -21.56
N ARG A 380 -7.99 -13.75 -21.98
CA ARG A 380 -7.59 -14.59 -23.10
C ARG A 380 -7.73 -13.83 -24.40
N ASP A 381 -6.76 -13.97 -25.29
CA ASP A 381 -6.92 -13.58 -26.68
C ASP A 381 -7.91 -14.53 -27.38
N PRO A 382 -8.38 -14.21 -28.60
CA PRO A 382 -9.20 -15.14 -29.39
C PRO A 382 -8.53 -16.50 -29.66
N ARG A 383 -7.21 -16.62 -29.41
CA ARG A 383 -6.42 -17.84 -29.54
C ARG A 383 -6.33 -18.62 -28.21
N GLY A 384 -7.06 -18.19 -27.18
CA GLY A 384 -7.11 -18.82 -25.86
C GLY A 384 -5.87 -18.59 -24.99
N LYS A 385 -4.92 -17.75 -25.44
CA LYS A 385 -3.68 -17.42 -24.72
C LYS A 385 -3.91 -16.26 -23.75
N PRO A 386 -3.30 -16.26 -22.55
CA PRO A 386 -3.28 -15.09 -21.67
C PRO A 386 -2.68 -13.87 -22.40
N ARG A 387 -3.37 -12.72 -22.44
CA ARG A 387 -2.90 -11.46 -23.07
C ARG A 387 -2.01 -10.62 -22.17
N GLU A 388 -2.10 -10.75 -20.85
CA GLU A 388 -1.46 -9.83 -19.90
C GLU A 388 -0.63 -10.59 -18.86
N SER A 389 0.54 -10.04 -18.53
CA SER A 389 1.37 -10.48 -17.42
C SER A 389 0.75 -9.99 -16.11
N CYS A 390 -0.05 -10.85 -15.50
CA CYS A 390 -0.65 -10.62 -14.20
C CYS A 390 0.39 -10.72 -13.07
N ASN A 391 0.48 -9.71 -12.21
CA ASN A 391 1.27 -9.78 -10.98
C ASN A 391 0.38 -10.34 -9.86
N ALA A 392 0.27 -11.66 -9.81
CA ALA A 392 -0.70 -12.34 -8.96
C ALA A 392 -0.02 -13.03 -7.76
N SER A 393 0.02 -12.32 -6.64
CA SER A 393 0.62 -12.80 -5.40
C SER A 393 -0.35 -13.63 -4.54
N PHE A 394 -1.67 -13.47 -4.74
CA PHE A 394 -2.68 -14.13 -3.91
C PHE A 394 -2.74 -15.65 -4.11
N ALA A 395 -2.85 -16.13 -5.35
CA ALA A 395 -2.96 -17.58 -5.61
C ALA A 395 -1.69 -18.32 -5.17
N ALA A 396 -0.51 -17.74 -5.43
CA ALA A 396 0.76 -18.22 -4.91
C ALA A 396 0.77 -18.28 -3.37
N HIS A 397 0.25 -17.25 -2.70
CA HIS A 397 0.11 -17.25 -1.24
C HIS A 397 -0.88 -18.31 -0.72
N ALA A 398 -2.01 -18.48 -1.40
CA ALA A 398 -3.02 -19.46 -1.01
C ALA A 398 -2.44 -20.88 -1.03
N ILE A 399 -1.67 -21.25 -2.07
CA ILE A 399 -1.12 -22.61 -2.17
C ILE A 399 0.09 -22.87 -1.25
N ALA A 400 0.75 -21.81 -0.76
CA ALA A 400 1.92 -21.90 0.11
C ALA A 400 1.62 -22.43 1.52
N THR A 401 0.35 -22.43 1.95
CA THR A 401 -0.07 -22.96 3.25
C THR A 401 -1.05 -24.12 3.09
N ASN A 402 -1.05 -25.07 4.02
CA ASN A 402 -2.00 -26.19 3.97
C ASN A 402 -3.46 -25.73 4.08
N ASP A 403 -3.75 -24.78 4.98
CA ASP A 403 -5.09 -24.20 5.13
C ASP A 403 -5.53 -23.45 3.87
N GLY A 404 -4.69 -22.55 3.36
CA GLY A 404 -4.99 -21.78 2.15
C GLY A 404 -5.21 -22.66 0.93
N ARG A 405 -4.40 -23.72 0.79
CA ARG A 405 -4.53 -24.68 -0.30
C ARG A 405 -5.83 -25.48 -0.18
N ALA A 406 -6.16 -25.97 1.01
CA ALA A 406 -7.41 -26.69 1.24
C ALA A 406 -8.63 -25.81 0.93
N ARG A 407 -8.60 -24.53 1.33
CA ARG A 407 -9.67 -23.57 1.04
C ARG A 407 -9.78 -23.26 -0.45
N LEU A 408 -8.66 -23.03 -1.13
CA LEU A 408 -8.64 -22.78 -2.58
C LEU A 408 -9.17 -23.98 -3.37
N VAL A 409 -8.68 -25.19 -3.08
CA VAL A 409 -9.17 -26.43 -3.69
C VAL A 409 -10.65 -26.66 -3.38
N GLY A 410 -11.08 -26.35 -2.16
CA GLY A 410 -12.48 -26.41 -1.75
C GLY A 410 -13.38 -25.49 -2.58
N GLU A 411 -12.96 -24.25 -2.84
CA GLU A 411 -13.73 -23.34 -3.72
C GLU A 411 -13.73 -23.77 -5.18
N LEU A 412 -12.58 -24.20 -5.71
CA LEU A 412 -12.48 -24.74 -7.07
C LEU A 412 -13.41 -25.95 -7.26
N SER A 413 -13.46 -26.83 -6.25
CA SER A 413 -14.31 -28.00 -6.23
C SER A 413 -15.80 -27.66 -6.18
N ARG A 414 -16.20 -26.66 -5.36
CA ARG A 414 -17.60 -26.24 -5.24
C ARG A 414 -18.13 -25.61 -6.52
N ALA A 415 -17.29 -24.88 -7.24
CA ALA A 415 -17.67 -24.29 -8.51
C ALA A 415 -17.79 -25.33 -9.64
N ALA A 416 -17.04 -26.44 -9.54
CA ALA A 416 -16.84 -27.40 -10.62
C ALA A 416 -16.54 -26.70 -11.97
N ASP A 417 -15.76 -25.62 -11.91
CA ASP A 417 -15.53 -24.71 -13.02
C ASP A 417 -14.07 -24.87 -13.54
N PRO A 418 -13.88 -25.58 -14.66
CA PRO A 418 -12.62 -25.68 -15.39
C PRO A 418 -11.95 -24.34 -15.70
N VAL A 419 -12.75 -23.32 -16.04
CA VAL A 419 -12.23 -21.98 -16.38
C VAL A 419 -11.60 -21.38 -15.14
N PHE A 420 -12.30 -21.47 -14.01
CA PHE A 420 -11.80 -21.01 -12.71
C PHE A 420 -10.45 -21.66 -12.35
N ALA A 421 -10.33 -22.98 -12.45
CA ALA A 421 -9.06 -23.67 -12.17
C ALA A 421 -7.93 -23.20 -13.08
N SER A 422 -8.25 -22.96 -14.35
CA SER A 422 -7.30 -22.46 -15.35
C SER A 422 -6.83 -21.04 -15.04
N GLU A 423 -7.74 -20.14 -14.66
CA GLU A 423 -7.42 -18.75 -14.31
C GLU A 423 -6.55 -18.68 -13.05
N VAL A 424 -6.87 -19.46 -12.01
CA VAL A 424 -6.02 -19.56 -10.81
C VAL A 424 -4.64 -20.09 -11.18
N ALA A 425 -4.56 -21.14 -11.98
CA ALA A 425 -3.28 -21.74 -12.36
C ALA A 425 -2.39 -20.78 -13.18
N ALA A 426 -2.98 -19.98 -14.07
CA ALA A 426 -2.25 -18.98 -14.87
C ALA A 426 -1.56 -17.91 -14.00
N THR A 427 -2.01 -17.74 -12.76
CA THR A 427 -1.48 -16.76 -11.82
C THR A 427 -0.34 -17.28 -10.92
N LEU A 428 0.05 -18.55 -11.04
CA LEU A 428 1.04 -19.18 -10.15
C LEU A 428 2.51 -18.93 -10.54
N SER A 429 2.80 -17.94 -11.37
CA SER A 429 4.16 -17.63 -11.87
C SER A 429 5.17 -17.31 -10.75
N TYR A 430 4.70 -16.84 -9.60
CA TYR A 430 5.52 -16.50 -8.43
C TYR A 430 5.61 -17.62 -7.38
N ALA A 431 4.86 -18.72 -7.53
CA ALA A 431 4.87 -19.80 -6.56
C ALA A 431 6.17 -20.60 -6.59
N SER A 432 6.54 -21.21 -5.45
CA SER A 432 7.68 -22.11 -5.41
C SER A 432 7.33 -23.46 -6.08
N PRO A 433 8.31 -24.18 -6.65
CA PRO A 433 8.11 -25.52 -7.17
C PRO A 433 7.43 -26.47 -6.18
N ASP A 434 7.79 -26.40 -4.90
CA ASP A 434 7.23 -27.28 -3.87
C ASP A 434 5.77 -26.94 -3.55
N ASP A 435 5.40 -25.65 -3.55
CA ASP A 435 4.01 -25.24 -3.36
C ASP A 435 3.13 -25.68 -4.53
N ILE A 436 3.63 -25.54 -5.77
CA ILE A 436 2.94 -26.02 -6.98
C ILE A 436 2.75 -27.53 -6.89
N ARG A 437 3.80 -28.28 -6.54
CA ARG A 437 3.73 -29.74 -6.36
C ARG A 437 2.66 -30.12 -5.35
N ALA A 438 2.67 -29.47 -4.20
CA ALA A 438 1.77 -29.79 -3.11
C ALA A 438 0.32 -29.37 -3.41
N TYR A 439 0.12 -28.33 -4.22
CA TYR A 439 -1.17 -27.95 -4.80
C TYR A 439 -1.70 -28.97 -5.81
N LEU A 440 -0.87 -29.41 -6.77
CA LEU A 440 -1.24 -30.45 -7.73
C LEU A 440 -1.69 -31.74 -7.02
N ARG A 441 -0.96 -32.13 -5.97
CA ARG A 441 -1.34 -33.32 -5.17
C ARG A 441 -2.69 -33.17 -4.48
N ALA A 442 -3.03 -31.97 -4.01
CA ALA A 442 -4.34 -31.71 -3.42
C ALA A 442 -5.49 -31.77 -4.43
N LEU A 443 -5.21 -31.66 -5.74
CA LEU A 443 -6.18 -31.77 -6.81
C LEU A 443 -6.36 -33.20 -7.35
N GLU A 444 -5.57 -34.18 -6.92
CA GLU A 444 -5.62 -35.55 -7.48
C GLU A 444 -6.99 -36.24 -7.32
N GLU A 445 -7.68 -35.97 -6.22
CA GLU A 445 -9.05 -36.47 -5.99
C GLU A 445 -10.10 -35.75 -6.87
N LYS A 446 -9.66 -34.77 -7.67
CA LYS A 446 -10.46 -33.97 -8.62
C LYS A 446 -9.81 -34.00 -10.01
N PRO A 447 -9.85 -35.15 -10.73
CA PRO A 447 -9.07 -35.35 -11.96
C PRO A 447 -9.29 -34.28 -13.04
N THR A 448 -10.53 -33.80 -13.22
CA THR A 448 -10.83 -32.72 -14.16
C THR A 448 -10.12 -31.42 -13.77
N LEU A 449 -10.21 -31.00 -12.50
CA LEU A 449 -9.54 -29.78 -12.04
C LEU A 449 -8.01 -29.91 -12.11
N TYR A 450 -7.47 -31.10 -11.81
CA TYR A 450 -6.05 -31.41 -11.97
C TYR A 450 -5.61 -31.20 -13.43
N ARG A 451 -6.33 -31.80 -14.38
CA ARG A 451 -6.01 -31.72 -15.82
C ARG A 451 -6.02 -30.27 -16.31
N GLU A 452 -7.05 -29.50 -15.97
CA GLU A 452 -7.17 -28.10 -16.42
C GLU A 452 -6.11 -27.20 -15.78
N THR A 453 -5.77 -27.47 -14.51
CA THR A 453 -4.66 -26.79 -13.82
C THR A 453 -3.33 -27.07 -14.51
N VAL A 454 -3.01 -28.34 -14.79
CA VAL A 454 -1.78 -28.72 -15.49
C VAL A 454 -1.71 -28.08 -16.87
N ARG A 455 -2.80 -28.13 -17.63
CA ARG A 455 -2.89 -27.48 -18.94
C ARG A 455 -2.60 -25.98 -18.85
N ALA A 456 -3.21 -25.29 -17.89
CA ALA A 456 -3.01 -23.86 -17.70
C ALA A 456 -1.57 -23.50 -17.33
N LEU A 457 -0.93 -24.30 -16.46
CA LEU A 457 0.48 -24.12 -16.10
C LEU A 457 1.41 -24.30 -17.32
N VAL A 458 1.10 -25.26 -18.20
CA VAL A 458 1.81 -25.49 -19.46
C VAL A 458 1.60 -24.31 -20.43
N ASP A 459 0.34 -23.90 -20.64
CA ASP A 459 -0.04 -22.81 -21.54
C ASP A 459 0.59 -21.47 -21.10
N ALA A 460 0.68 -21.23 -19.79
CA ALA A 460 1.31 -20.05 -19.21
C ALA A 460 2.85 -20.04 -19.29
N ARG A 461 3.48 -21.15 -19.73
CA ARG A 461 4.93 -21.31 -19.84
C ARG A 461 5.69 -20.92 -18.57
N ILE A 462 5.18 -21.35 -17.42
CA ILE A 462 5.82 -21.07 -16.14
C ILE A 462 7.08 -21.95 -16.03
N ASP A 463 8.24 -21.40 -16.39
CA ASP A 463 9.52 -22.14 -16.45
C ASP A 463 9.82 -22.92 -15.15
N ARG A 464 9.49 -22.32 -14.00
CA ARG A 464 9.67 -22.92 -12.66
C ARG A 464 8.78 -24.15 -12.43
N ALA A 465 7.62 -24.22 -13.07
CA ALA A 465 6.71 -25.35 -12.97
C ALA A 465 7.16 -26.54 -13.82
N ARG A 466 7.98 -26.32 -14.86
CA ARG A 466 8.34 -27.36 -15.84
C ARG A 466 8.94 -28.61 -15.21
N GLY A 467 9.92 -28.44 -14.31
CA GLY A 467 10.55 -29.57 -13.62
C GLY A 467 9.54 -30.34 -12.74
N VAL A 468 8.68 -29.63 -12.04
CA VAL A 468 7.62 -30.21 -11.19
C VAL A 468 6.61 -30.97 -12.03
N LEU A 469 6.19 -30.42 -13.17
CA LEU A 469 5.22 -31.04 -14.07
C LEU A 469 5.77 -32.35 -14.68
N ASP A 470 7.05 -32.39 -15.06
CA ASP A 470 7.69 -33.61 -15.54
C ASP A 470 7.75 -34.70 -14.44
N GLU A 471 8.12 -34.34 -13.21
CA GLU A 471 8.21 -35.27 -12.08
C GLU A 471 6.83 -35.78 -11.61
N GLU A 472 5.88 -34.87 -11.38
CA GLU A 472 4.52 -35.23 -10.99
C GLU A 472 3.81 -35.97 -12.12
N GLY A 473 4.06 -35.63 -13.39
CA GLY A 473 3.59 -36.39 -14.54
C GLY A 473 4.04 -37.85 -14.49
N ARG A 474 5.33 -38.13 -14.24
CA ARG A 474 5.84 -39.51 -14.07
C ARG A 474 5.15 -40.27 -12.95
N ARG A 475 4.85 -39.60 -11.83
CA ARG A 475 4.15 -40.23 -10.70
C ARG A 475 2.69 -40.53 -11.07
N VAL A 476 2.00 -39.54 -11.59
CA VAL A 476 0.56 -39.60 -11.88
C VAL A 476 0.26 -40.54 -13.05
N TYR A 477 1.17 -40.69 -14.02
CA TYR A 477 0.99 -41.62 -15.12
C TYR A 477 0.87 -43.08 -14.68
N ARG A 478 1.46 -43.44 -13.52
CA ARG A 478 1.38 -44.79 -12.94
C ARG A 478 0.08 -45.06 -12.18
N THR A 479 -0.82 -44.07 -12.09
CA THR A 479 -2.13 -44.26 -11.47
C THR A 479 -3.06 -45.03 -12.43
N LYS A 480 -4.27 -45.40 -11.98
CA LYS A 480 -5.27 -46.06 -12.85
C LYS A 480 -6.23 -45.08 -13.53
N ASP A 481 -6.18 -43.79 -13.19
CA ASP A 481 -7.14 -42.81 -13.67
C ASP A 481 -6.72 -42.21 -15.03
N PRO A 482 -7.49 -42.41 -16.10
CA PRO A 482 -7.13 -41.95 -17.44
C PRO A 482 -7.10 -40.42 -17.58
N VAL A 483 -7.86 -39.67 -16.78
CA VAL A 483 -7.89 -38.20 -16.81
C VAL A 483 -6.61 -37.62 -16.20
N LEU A 484 -6.15 -38.24 -15.11
CA LEU A 484 -4.88 -37.92 -14.49
C LEU A 484 -3.69 -38.28 -15.41
N LYS A 485 -3.71 -39.45 -16.05
CA LYS A 485 -2.71 -39.81 -17.08
C LYS A 485 -2.71 -38.83 -18.25
N ALA A 486 -3.89 -38.40 -18.71
CA ALA A 486 -4.04 -37.46 -19.81
C ALA A 486 -3.37 -36.10 -19.54
N ALA A 487 -3.42 -35.60 -18.29
CA ALA A 487 -2.71 -34.38 -17.91
C ALA A 487 -1.19 -34.47 -18.15
N THR A 488 -0.61 -35.66 -17.97
CA THR A 488 0.80 -35.92 -18.27
C THR A 488 1.10 -35.82 -19.77
N LEU A 489 0.17 -36.27 -20.61
CA LEU A 489 0.30 -36.14 -22.06
C LEU A 489 0.30 -34.68 -22.49
N THR A 490 -0.46 -33.80 -21.81
CA THR A 490 -0.40 -32.36 -22.04
C THR A 490 0.99 -31.79 -21.77
N VAL A 491 1.63 -32.19 -20.67
CA VAL A 491 3.00 -31.76 -20.33
C VAL A 491 3.99 -32.25 -21.38
N LEU A 492 3.93 -33.53 -21.76
CA LEU A 492 4.85 -34.12 -22.73
C LEU A 492 4.66 -33.57 -24.14
N ALA A 493 3.41 -33.33 -24.55
CA ALA A 493 3.11 -32.76 -25.85
C ALA A 493 3.73 -31.37 -26.04
N GLU A 494 3.75 -30.52 -25.00
CA GLU A 494 4.41 -29.21 -25.08
C GLU A 494 5.93 -29.34 -24.93
N THR A 495 6.41 -30.01 -23.87
CA THR A 495 7.85 -30.05 -23.52
C THR A 495 8.69 -30.85 -24.51
N ARG A 496 8.11 -31.85 -25.16
CA ARG A 496 8.76 -32.71 -26.16
C ARG A 496 8.25 -32.44 -27.57
N GLY A 497 7.13 -31.73 -27.74
CA GLY A 497 6.61 -31.41 -29.07
C GLY A 497 7.42 -30.37 -29.84
N SER A 498 8.27 -29.60 -29.17
CA SER A 498 9.24 -28.72 -29.85
C SER A 498 10.44 -29.47 -30.43
N LEU A 499 10.58 -30.79 -30.16
CA LEU A 499 11.62 -31.60 -30.74
C LEU A 499 11.36 -31.83 -32.24
N HIS A 500 12.43 -31.91 -33.03
CA HIS A 500 12.33 -32.36 -34.42
C HIS A 500 11.63 -33.75 -34.47
N PRO A 501 10.77 -34.04 -35.46
CA PRO A 501 9.96 -35.27 -35.50
C PRO A 501 10.76 -36.56 -35.24
N HIS A 502 11.99 -36.64 -35.74
CA HIS A 502 12.87 -37.79 -35.50
C HIS A 502 13.23 -38.00 -34.01
N TYR A 503 13.49 -36.94 -33.25
CA TYR A 503 13.80 -37.03 -31.82
C TYR A 503 12.56 -37.32 -30.99
N ALA A 504 11.41 -36.77 -31.38
CA ALA A 504 10.13 -37.08 -30.74
C ALA A 504 9.80 -38.57 -30.90
N ASP A 505 9.94 -39.13 -32.10
CA ASP A 505 9.71 -40.56 -32.36
C ASP A 505 10.60 -41.46 -31.50
N GLY A 506 11.92 -41.18 -31.47
CA GLY A 506 12.85 -41.97 -30.67
C GLY A 506 12.59 -41.90 -29.16
N TYR A 507 12.02 -40.80 -28.67
CA TYR A 507 11.56 -40.69 -27.28
C TYR A 507 10.30 -41.52 -27.03
N PHE A 508 9.25 -41.33 -27.85
CA PHE A 508 7.96 -42.00 -27.63
C PHE A 508 7.97 -43.50 -27.97
N GLU A 509 8.95 -43.99 -28.74
CA GLU A 509 9.17 -45.42 -28.95
C GLU A 509 9.59 -46.16 -27.67
N ARG A 510 10.36 -45.50 -26.79
CA ARG A 510 10.76 -46.03 -25.48
C ARG A 510 9.74 -45.76 -24.37
N PHE A 511 8.59 -45.20 -24.71
CA PHE A 511 7.64 -44.70 -23.73
C PHE A 511 7.19 -45.80 -22.75
N GLU A 512 6.83 -46.98 -23.24
CA GLU A 512 6.44 -48.12 -22.40
C GLU A 512 7.54 -48.51 -21.40
N THR A 513 8.79 -48.53 -21.83
CA THR A 513 9.94 -48.83 -20.96
C THR A 513 10.17 -47.73 -19.91
N GLU A 514 10.04 -46.46 -20.30
CA GLU A 514 10.32 -45.31 -19.42
C GLU A 514 9.16 -44.97 -18.47
N TRP A 515 7.92 -45.31 -18.86
CA TRP A 515 6.68 -44.91 -18.18
C TRP A 515 5.89 -46.10 -17.61
N GLY A 516 6.25 -47.34 -17.98
CA GLY A 516 5.70 -48.59 -17.45
C GLY A 516 4.60 -49.21 -18.31
N GLU A 517 3.90 -48.41 -19.12
CA GLU A 517 2.85 -48.87 -20.03
C GLU A 517 2.69 -47.92 -21.22
N ARG A 518 2.01 -48.39 -22.27
CA ARG A 518 1.59 -47.55 -23.40
C ARG A 518 0.37 -46.72 -23.06
N ILE A 519 0.15 -45.67 -23.85
CA ILE A 519 -1.06 -44.86 -23.79
C ILE A 519 -2.24 -45.69 -24.31
N ASP A 520 -3.16 -46.01 -23.41
CA ASP A 520 -4.41 -46.69 -23.74
C ASP A 520 -5.47 -45.74 -24.34
N ALA A 521 -6.55 -46.32 -24.86
CA ALA A 521 -7.60 -45.56 -25.54
C ALA A 521 -8.38 -44.63 -24.59
N ALA A 522 -8.53 -45.00 -23.32
CA ALA A 522 -9.24 -44.20 -22.33
C ALA A 522 -8.45 -42.93 -21.98
N THR A 523 -7.14 -43.07 -21.79
CA THR A 523 -6.19 -41.99 -21.56
C THR A 523 -6.10 -41.07 -22.78
N LEU A 524 -6.02 -41.63 -23.99
CA LEU A 524 -6.03 -40.84 -25.22
C LEU A 524 -7.32 -40.04 -25.37
N ARG A 525 -8.48 -40.64 -25.10
CA ARG A 525 -9.78 -39.92 -25.12
C ARG A 525 -9.79 -38.78 -24.11
N ALA A 526 -9.39 -39.04 -22.86
CA ALA A 526 -9.37 -38.02 -21.82
C ALA A 526 -8.39 -36.85 -22.13
N PHE A 527 -7.32 -37.11 -22.87
CA PHE A 527 -6.40 -36.09 -23.39
C PHE A 527 -7.03 -35.24 -24.48
N LEU A 528 -7.72 -35.87 -25.43
CA LEU A 528 -8.41 -35.20 -26.54
C LEU A 528 -9.62 -34.38 -26.06
N ASP A 529 -10.35 -34.88 -25.06
CA ASP A 529 -11.48 -34.18 -24.42
C ASP A 529 -11.04 -32.88 -23.71
N GLY A 530 -9.76 -32.74 -23.39
CA GLY A 530 -9.23 -31.56 -22.72
C GLY A 530 -9.15 -30.32 -23.61
N SER A 531 -9.00 -30.48 -24.93
CA SER A 531 -8.92 -29.35 -25.88
C SER A 531 -9.00 -29.82 -27.32
N PRO A 532 -9.71 -29.13 -28.23
CA PRO A 532 -9.64 -29.40 -29.66
C PRO A 532 -8.21 -29.39 -30.20
N ARG A 533 -7.34 -28.52 -29.66
CA ARG A 533 -5.92 -28.44 -30.08
C ARG A 533 -5.11 -29.69 -29.73
N ALA A 534 -5.54 -30.50 -28.75
CA ALA A 534 -4.81 -31.70 -28.35
C ALA A 534 -4.59 -32.67 -29.52
N LEU A 535 -5.51 -32.67 -30.50
CA LEU A 535 -5.39 -33.51 -31.69
C LEU A 535 -4.11 -33.23 -32.51
N THR A 536 -3.64 -31.97 -32.53
CA THR A 536 -2.39 -31.58 -33.22
C THR A 536 -1.14 -32.26 -32.64
N SER A 537 -1.23 -32.77 -31.41
CA SER A 537 -0.13 -33.47 -30.74
C SER A 537 -0.14 -34.98 -30.97
N VAL A 538 -1.24 -35.54 -31.47
CA VAL A 538 -1.41 -36.99 -31.68
C VAL A 538 -0.33 -37.59 -32.59
N PRO A 539 0.03 -36.99 -33.74
CA PRO A 539 1.09 -37.53 -34.60
C PRO A 539 2.46 -37.62 -33.91
N ARG A 540 2.70 -36.82 -32.87
CA ARG A 540 3.98 -36.75 -32.13
C ARG A 540 4.05 -37.83 -31.06
N VAL A 541 2.95 -38.05 -30.34
CA VAL A 541 2.87 -39.11 -29.31
C VAL A 541 2.55 -40.48 -29.90
N TRP A 542 2.41 -40.60 -31.22
CA TRP A 542 1.88 -41.77 -31.93
C TRP A 542 2.56 -43.09 -31.54
N LYS A 543 3.90 -43.08 -31.39
CA LYS A 543 4.69 -44.27 -31.05
C LYS A 543 4.46 -44.80 -29.63
N ALA A 544 3.95 -43.95 -28.73
CA ALA A 544 3.58 -44.33 -27.38
C ALA A 544 2.14 -44.89 -27.29
N LEU A 545 1.34 -44.77 -28.34
CA LEU A 545 -0.04 -45.27 -28.36
C LEU A 545 -0.06 -46.80 -28.53
N GLY A 546 -0.96 -47.49 -27.82
CA GLY A 546 -1.21 -48.92 -28.02
C GLY A 546 -1.83 -49.19 -29.41
N PRO A 547 -1.32 -50.15 -30.21
CA PRO A 547 -1.88 -50.45 -31.53
C PRO A 547 -3.33 -50.96 -31.45
N GLY A 548 -4.15 -50.66 -32.47
CA GLY A 548 -5.48 -51.24 -32.64
C GLY A 548 -6.63 -50.58 -31.86
N LYS A 549 -6.39 -49.51 -31.08
CA LYS A 549 -7.44 -48.81 -30.31
C LYS A 549 -7.34 -47.28 -30.36
N ARG A 550 -6.60 -46.72 -31.33
CA ARG A 550 -6.23 -45.30 -31.38
C ARG A 550 -7.25 -44.46 -32.13
N VAL A 551 -7.80 -45.03 -33.19
CA VAL A 551 -8.68 -44.34 -34.14
C VAL A 551 -10.03 -43.98 -33.53
N GLY A 552 -10.59 -44.78 -32.63
CA GLY A 552 -11.86 -44.46 -31.96
C GLY A 552 -11.82 -43.09 -31.25
N PRO A 553 -10.93 -42.89 -30.26
CA PRO A 553 -10.76 -41.59 -29.60
C PRO A 553 -10.44 -40.44 -30.56
N VAL A 554 -9.58 -40.68 -31.56
CA VAL A 554 -9.21 -39.68 -32.57
C VAL A 554 -10.42 -39.27 -33.42
N ALA A 555 -11.25 -40.23 -33.83
CA ALA A 555 -12.45 -39.99 -34.61
C ALA A 555 -13.48 -39.17 -33.83
N ASP A 556 -13.69 -39.47 -32.54
CA ASP A 556 -14.60 -38.72 -31.67
C ASP A 556 -14.18 -37.23 -31.55
N ALA A 557 -12.88 -36.95 -31.57
CA ALA A 557 -12.33 -35.60 -31.44
C ALA A 557 -12.34 -34.76 -32.74
N LEU A 558 -12.61 -35.37 -33.91
CA LEU A 558 -12.59 -34.67 -35.21
C LEU A 558 -13.62 -33.54 -35.27
N GLY A 559 -14.84 -33.77 -34.80
CA GLY A 559 -15.92 -32.77 -34.83
C GLY A 559 -15.52 -31.47 -34.12
N PRO A 560 -15.19 -31.52 -32.81
CA PRO A 560 -14.71 -30.36 -32.06
C PRO A 560 -13.45 -29.70 -32.67
N PHE A 561 -12.53 -30.48 -33.23
CA PHE A 561 -11.31 -29.96 -33.87
C PHE A 561 -11.59 -29.13 -35.12
N LEU A 562 -12.48 -29.60 -35.98
CA LEU A 562 -12.91 -28.91 -37.19
C LEU A 562 -13.81 -27.71 -36.86
N ALA A 563 -14.60 -27.81 -35.77
CA ALA A 563 -15.49 -26.74 -35.31
C ALA A 563 -14.79 -25.56 -34.61
N ALA A 564 -13.53 -25.71 -34.20
CA ALA A 564 -12.80 -24.66 -33.52
C ALA A 564 -12.63 -23.38 -34.39
N PRO A 565 -12.43 -22.18 -33.80
CA PRO A 565 -12.22 -20.96 -34.58
C PRO A 565 -11.01 -21.01 -35.52
N THR A 566 -11.18 -20.55 -36.76
CA THR A 566 -10.24 -20.69 -37.88
C THR A 566 -8.86 -20.09 -37.60
N ASP A 567 -8.80 -18.87 -37.04
CA ASP A 567 -7.55 -18.14 -36.74
C ASP A 567 -6.58 -18.88 -35.80
N SER A 568 -7.08 -19.91 -35.11
CA SER A 568 -6.38 -20.61 -34.03
C SER A 568 -5.79 -21.96 -34.47
N LEU A 569 -6.26 -22.51 -35.60
CA LEU A 569 -5.99 -23.88 -36.06
C LEU A 569 -5.95 -24.08 -37.59
N ALA A 570 -6.25 -23.06 -38.40
CA ALA A 570 -6.39 -23.17 -39.86
C ALA A 570 -5.26 -23.97 -40.54
N GLU A 571 -4.00 -23.56 -40.32
CA GLU A 571 -2.84 -24.22 -40.94
C GLU A 571 -2.56 -25.61 -40.34
N ALA A 572 -2.96 -25.84 -39.09
CA ALA A 572 -2.64 -27.08 -38.37
C ALA A 572 -3.58 -28.24 -38.73
N ARG A 573 -4.78 -27.98 -39.25
CA ARG A 573 -5.80 -29.02 -39.49
C ARG A 573 -5.38 -30.02 -40.55
N SER A 574 -5.17 -29.56 -41.79
CA SER A 574 -4.77 -30.44 -42.90
C SER A 574 -3.49 -31.20 -42.55
N VAL A 575 -2.49 -30.49 -42.04
CA VAL A 575 -1.20 -31.06 -41.64
C VAL A 575 -1.35 -32.14 -40.56
N THR A 576 -2.22 -31.92 -39.57
CA THR A 576 -2.46 -32.92 -38.51
C THR A 576 -3.14 -34.16 -39.06
N LEU A 577 -4.18 -33.99 -39.88
CA LEU A 577 -4.94 -35.12 -40.44
C LEU A 577 -4.09 -35.94 -41.41
N GLU A 578 -3.37 -35.28 -42.31
CA GLU A 578 -2.40 -35.93 -43.21
C GLU A 578 -1.31 -36.67 -42.43
N ALA A 579 -0.78 -36.08 -41.36
CA ALA A 579 0.21 -36.74 -40.52
C ALA A 579 -0.36 -38.01 -39.84
N ILE A 580 -1.61 -38.00 -39.39
CA ILE A 580 -2.27 -39.21 -38.83
C ILE A 580 -2.39 -40.29 -39.91
N VAL A 581 -2.86 -39.93 -41.11
CA VAL A 581 -2.95 -40.86 -42.25
C VAL A 581 -1.59 -41.46 -42.56
N ARG A 582 -0.55 -40.64 -42.66
CA ARG A 582 0.82 -41.08 -42.92
C ARG A 582 1.32 -42.06 -41.85
N ARG A 583 1.05 -41.81 -40.57
CA ARG A 583 1.41 -42.74 -39.49
C ARG A 583 0.73 -44.10 -39.64
N LEU A 584 -0.56 -44.11 -39.99
CA LEU A 584 -1.33 -45.34 -40.23
C LEU A 584 -0.81 -46.10 -41.46
N CYS A 585 -0.43 -45.38 -42.52
CA CYS A 585 0.19 -45.95 -43.71
C CYS A 585 1.57 -46.56 -43.42
N ASP A 586 2.45 -45.83 -42.73
CA ASP A 586 3.81 -46.27 -42.41
C ASP A 586 3.80 -47.53 -41.53
N GLU A 587 2.79 -47.70 -40.68
CA GLU A 587 2.59 -48.89 -39.83
C GLU A 587 1.85 -50.04 -40.52
N GLY A 588 1.29 -49.83 -41.72
CA GLY A 588 0.48 -50.83 -42.42
C GLY A 588 -0.83 -51.17 -41.69
N ALA A 589 -1.37 -50.24 -40.91
CA ALA A 589 -2.54 -50.45 -40.05
C ALA A 589 -3.86 -50.35 -40.84
N VAL A 590 -4.08 -51.26 -41.81
CA VAL A 590 -5.17 -51.20 -42.81
C VAL A 590 -6.56 -51.02 -42.19
N ALA A 591 -6.86 -51.75 -41.10
CA ALA A 591 -8.16 -51.66 -40.42
C ALA A 591 -8.37 -50.32 -39.70
N GLU A 592 -7.33 -49.80 -39.04
CA GLU A 592 -7.38 -48.48 -38.39
C GLU A 592 -7.48 -47.36 -39.44
N LEU A 593 -6.77 -47.48 -40.56
CA LEU A 593 -6.86 -46.54 -41.68
C LEU A 593 -8.27 -46.47 -42.27
N ALA A 594 -8.91 -47.62 -42.52
CA ALA A 594 -10.28 -47.66 -43.03
C ALA A 594 -11.27 -47.00 -42.04
N ALA A 595 -11.15 -47.30 -40.75
CA ALA A 595 -11.98 -46.68 -39.72
C ALA A 595 -11.76 -45.16 -39.61
N PHE A 596 -10.53 -44.68 -39.81
CA PHE A 596 -10.23 -43.25 -39.80
C PHE A 596 -10.78 -42.56 -41.06
N HIS A 597 -10.68 -43.18 -42.23
CA HIS A 597 -11.29 -42.70 -43.48
C HIS A 597 -12.81 -42.50 -43.32
N GLU A 598 -13.53 -43.50 -42.79
CA GLU A 598 -14.97 -43.39 -42.50
C GLU A 598 -15.28 -42.26 -41.50
N ALA A 599 -14.41 -42.03 -40.53
CA ALA A 599 -14.55 -40.92 -39.59
C ALA A 599 -14.38 -39.55 -40.27
N LEU A 600 -13.39 -39.41 -41.17
CA LEU A 600 -13.18 -38.20 -41.96
C LEU A 600 -14.38 -37.93 -42.88
N GLU A 601 -14.96 -38.95 -43.52
CA GLU A 601 -16.17 -38.79 -44.35
C GLU A 601 -17.38 -38.33 -43.54
N ARG A 602 -17.56 -38.87 -42.33
CA ARG A 602 -18.62 -38.42 -41.41
C ARG A 602 -18.38 -36.99 -40.96
N ALA A 603 -17.15 -36.63 -40.63
CA ALA A 603 -16.78 -35.29 -40.20
C ALA A 603 -16.99 -34.25 -41.32
N LYS A 604 -16.57 -34.57 -42.56
CA LYS A 604 -16.76 -33.73 -43.75
C LYS A 604 -18.24 -33.45 -44.05
N ARG A 605 -19.11 -34.46 -43.90
CA ARG A 605 -20.57 -34.30 -44.06
C ARG A 605 -21.19 -33.39 -42.98
N GLY A 606 -20.63 -33.39 -41.78
CA GLY A 606 -21.13 -32.61 -40.65
C GLY A 606 -20.64 -31.17 -40.58
N TYR A 607 -19.64 -30.76 -41.39
CA TYR A 607 -19.01 -29.45 -41.26
C TYR A 607 -18.66 -28.81 -42.61
N SER A 608 -19.52 -27.90 -43.09
CA SER A 608 -19.42 -27.27 -44.41
C SER A 608 -18.20 -26.35 -44.59
N GLY A 609 -17.64 -25.81 -43.50
CA GLY A 609 -16.50 -24.89 -43.52
C GLY A 609 -15.11 -25.54 -43.56
N ALA A 610 -15.00 -26.87 -43.44
CA ALA A 610 -13.72 -27.59 -43.35
C ALA A 610 -13.53 -28.64 -44.45
N ALA A 611 -14.33 -28.60 -45.53
CA ALA A 611 -14.20 -29.56 -46.63
C ALA A 611 -12.76 -29.62 -47.16
N HIS A 612 -12.14 -28.45 -47.37
CA HIS A 612 -10.77 -28.36 -47.85
C HIS A 612 -9.73 -28.92 -46.87
N ASP A 613 -9.93 -28.75 -45.55
CA ASP A 613 -9.01 -29.22 -44.50
C ASP A 613 -8.95 -30.76 -44.43
N VAL A 614 -10.01 -31.43 -44.91
CA VAL A 614 -10.20 -32.89 -44.79
C VAL A 614 -9.96 -33.61 -46.12
N ASP A 615 -10.05 -32.91 -47.26
CA ASP A 615 -9.97 -33.47 -48.61
C ASP A 615 -8.66 -34.23 -48.87
N ASN A 616 -7.52 -33.64 -48.51
CA ASN A 616 -6.21 -34.28 -48.70
C ASN A 616 -6.08 -35.55 -47.87
N ALA A 617 -6.47 -35.50 -46.59
CA ALA A 617 -6.43 -36.66 -45.71
C ALA A 617 -7.39 -37.78 -46.16
N LEU A 618 -8.56 -37.43 -46.71
CA LEU A 618 -9.47 -38.40 -47.32
C LEU A 618 -8.84 -39.05 -48.55
N ALA A 619 -8.26 -38.24 -49.44
CA ALA A 619 -7.59 -38.73 -50.63
C ALA A 619 -6.41 -39.66 -50.29
N ASP A 620 -5.62 -39.33 -49.27
CA ASP A 620 -4.45 -40.13 -48.88
C ASP A 620 -4.82 -41.42 -48.12
N SER A 621 -5.98 -41.45 -47.47
CA SER A 621 -6.47 -42.62 -46.73
C SER A 621 -7.24 -43.62 -47.60
N GLU A 622 -7.46 -43.33 -48.89
CA GLU A 622 -8.08 -44.27 -49.82
C GLU A 622 -7.30 -45.58 -49.94
N LYS A 623 -8.05 -46.68 -50.08
CA LYS A 623 -7.49 -48.03 -50.21
C LYS A 623 -6.50 -48.09 -51.38
N GLY A 624 -5.26 -48.46 -51.07
CA GLY A 624 -4.19 -48.64 -52.07
C GLY A 624 -3.31 -47.41 -52.32
N ARG A 625 -3.57 -46.26 -51.67
CA ARG A 625 -2.74 -45.05 -51.82
C ARG A 625 -1.63 -44.89 -50.77
N CYS A 626 -1.67 -45.64 -49.67
CA CYS A 626 -0.56 -45.72 -48.74
C CYS A 626 0.69 -46.31 -49.43
N LYS A 627 1.57 -45.43 -49.94
CA LYS A 627 2.92 -45.82 -50.34
C LYS A 627 3.79 -45.84 -49.08
N LYS A 628 4.43 -46.98 -48.77
CA LYS A 628 5.51 -46.99 -47.77
C LYS A 628 6.52 -45.93 -48.19
N THR A 629 6.87 -45.02 -47.28
CA THR A 629 8.03 -44.16 -47.52
C THR A 629 9.28 -45.04 -47.41
N ASP A 630 9.86 -45.38 -48.56
CA ASP A 630 11.17 -46.05 -48.60
C ASP A 630 12.20 -45.11 -47.94
N LYS A 631 12.63 -45.50 -46.74
CA LYS A 631 13.66 -44.79 -45.96
C LYS A 631 15.07 -45.06 -46.51
N THR A 632 15.27 -44.93 -47.82
CA THR A 632 16.56 -45.21 -48.47
C THR A 632 17.18 -44.02 -49.19
N GLU A 633 16.54 -42.84 -49.25
CA GLU A 633 17.04 -41.74 -50.09
C GLU A 633 17.60 -40.50 -49.35
N ASN A 634 17.79 -40.50 -48.03
CA ASN A 634 18.47 -39.37 -47.35
C ASN A 634 19.46 -39.84 -46.27
N ARG A 635 20.46 -40.62 -46.70
CA ARG A 635 21.75 -40.77 -46.01
C ARG A 635 22.87 -40.56 -47.03
N GLU A 636 23.11 -39.29 -47.35
CA GLU A 636 24.43 -38.78 -47.75
C GLU A 636 24.75 -37.54 -46.92
#